data_AF-A0A7J3JA85-F1
#
_entry.id   AF-A0A7J3JA85-F1
#
_cell.length_a   1.000
_cell.length_b   1.000
_cell.length_c   1.000
_cell.angle_alpha   90.00
_cell.angle_beta   90.00
_cell.angle_gamma   90.00
#
_symmetry.space_group_name_H-M   'P 1'
#
loop_
_entity.id
_entity.type
_entity.pdbx_description
1 polymer ?
#
loop_
_entity_poly.entity_id
_entity_poly.type
_entity_poly.pdbx_seq_one_letter_code
_entity_poly.pdbx_strand_id
1 'polypeptide(L)'
;MSMTTSNFQIPEQLNSWQFLTLQPKTKIPTADMKGWADNRTEKLYKANSLQLAEHYLNGGNIAAVTDFDRFVVACDTVEAEIAVEKRLPRTFTVRSPRHKTKHFYFYGTLTRPIHCKPTAQGDPCIDIKFGNAYVLAPNSQFQNYGFYTVVDDYPIASITEEQLLSAIDEFILPQKTYTGSIKTGATNTELSFAITKLLPGIDCMMKSGYDLSGPHPIHGSTTGSNFHVNTQQNVWYCFRHQSGGGPLELLAVSEGIINCEDAGKGCLRDEKFKLAVKKAQEKGLIPKNLVNFSNHASKSKNEKEEQTAEILTQLQERYIFKTPTDLEDLYYYEDGIYKAAEHKIKSLLENQLGAKATSYFINEIIEHLKRASYTDRSEFNNYTKHNCIPLQNGLFNLSTMQYEPFDPEKIFTYKLNVAYNPAAQCPNWLKFIDQILPREDHPLLQEWLGYCILPAMPKHKIMWFYGTGRNGKGRVIATIEHIIGKSNCSYLELKEFDGEHRFSIAQLYGKLVNVSSEPSTIKDLQTPLLKKITGEDTLDAEVKNKQKRLSFKNVAKPFVLGNVFPKVKDTSVGFWERVKIIRFPYEFTGQNQKDNIENTWLSNPDEVSGIFNWMLTGLNRLLSQGDFTDSKNTKETITEFKRASDTIGAWLDTNCIFDQDKYETNQALYEDYKLYVEDIGMAPETDKRFYQRLRETPRVKPHKKSNSRGFMGIKLKLQQINDNQLSPSEEPKMAHMALMAPFYNFSREQTTTSSSHKKFQTPAICATSAISKTETFGASKICGDCGRFHTEGCYHPALANGGEPSLIKADCSWACECRGFIEKQPELPNYPEEPITT
;
A
#
# COMPACT_ATOMS: atom_id res chain seq x y z
N MET A 1 -43.69 -62.07 30.45
CA MET A 1 -42.72 -63.05 31.00
C MET A 1 -42.18 -62.48 32.30
N SER A 2 -42.11 -63.28 33.36
CA SER A 2 -41.48 -62.89 34.62
C SER A 2 -39.97 -62.87 34.47
N MET A 3 -39.31 -61.75 34.78
CA MET A 3 -37.87 -61.75 35.01
C MET A 3 -37.62 -62.29 36.41
N THR A 4 -36.92 -63.43 36.49
CA THR A 4 -36.32 -63.89 37.73
C THR A 4 -35.20 -62.94 38.16
N THR A 5 -34.85 -62.95 39.45
CA THR A 5 -33.78 -62.15 40.08
C THR A 5 -32.37 -62.40 39.51
N SER A 6 -32.23 -63.32 38.56
CA SER A 6 -31.01 -63.62 37.80
C SER A 6 -30.63 -62.61 36.72
N ASN A 7 -31.55 -61.73 36.31
CA ASN A 7 -31.42 -60.98 35.04
C ASN A 7 -31.05 -59.50 35.19
N PHE A 8 -30.71 -59.03 36.39
CA PHE A 8 -30.16 -57.68 36.60
C PHE A 8 -28.69 -57.76 36.98
N GLN A 9 -27.83 -57.37 36.04
CA GLN A 9 -26.40 -57.13 36.26
C GLN A 9 -26.02 -55.83 35.56
N ILE A 10 -25.33 -54.94 36.28
CA ILE A 10 -24.65 -53.78 35.70
C ILE A 10 -23.32 -54.28 35.12
N PRO A 11 -22.95 -53.91 33.87
CA PRO A 11 -21.69 -54.31 33.25
C PRO A 11 -20.47 -53.94 34.11
N GLU A 12 -19.49 -54.83 34.20
CA GLU A 12 -18.39 -54.73 35.17
C GLU A 12 -17.51 -53.50 34.97
N GLN A 13 -17.46 -53.00 33.73
CA GLN A 13 -16.81 -51.76 33.32
C GLN A 13 -17.35 -50.54 34.09
N LEU A 14 -18.62 -50.59 34.51
CA LEU A 14 -19.29 -49.56 35.31
C LEU A 14 -19.26 -49.82 36.83
N ASN A 15 -18.55 -50.85 37.32
CA ASN A 15 -18.42 -51.12 38.77
C ASN A 15 -17.82 -49.94 39.56
N SER A 16 -17.03 -49.08 38.91
CA SER A 16 -16.45 -47.88 39.52
C SER A 16 -17.41 -46.70 39.59
N TRP A 17 -18.55 -46.76 38.90
CA TRP A 17 -19.48 -45.64 38.72
C TRP A 17 -20.54 -45.57 39.82
N GLN A 18 -21.12 -44.39 39.99
CA GLN A 18 -22.27 -44.16 40.87
C GLN A 18 -23.57 -44.13 40.06
N PHE A 19 -24.68 -44.47 40.72
CA PHE A 19 -25.99 -44.63 40.08
C PHE A 19 -27.11 -43.93 40.84
N LEU A 20 -28.14 -43.50 40.12
CA LEU A 20 -29.39 -42.98 40.69
C LEU A 20 -30.62 -43.66 40.09
N THR A 21 -31.71 -43.64 40.84
CA THR A 21 -33.00 -44.23 40.50
C THR A 21 -33.88 -43.24 39.72
N LEU A 22 -34.44 -43.71 38.60
CA LEU A 22 -35.30 -42.96 37.70
C LEU A 22 -36.70 -43.60 37.61
N GLN A 23 -37.71 -42.78 37.39
CA GLN A 23 -39.09 -43.25 37.21
C GLN A 23 -39.22 -44.11 35.93
N PRO A 24 -40.04 -45.18 35.94
CA PRO A 24 -40.16 -46.13 34.83
C PRO A 24 -40.29 -45.48 33.44
N LYS A 25 -39.46 -45.91 32.49
CA LYS A 25 -39.40 -45.40 31.10
C LYS A 25 -39.03 -43.91 30.93
N THR A 26 -38.66 -43.19 31.98
CA THR A 26 -38.30 -41.75 31.90
C THR A 26 -36.80 -41.47 32.09
N LYS A 27 -36.39 -40.20 31.92
CA LYS A 27 -35.11 -39.65 32.42
C LYS A 27 -35.30 -38.84 33.73
N ILE A 28 -36.44 -38.96 34.40
CA ILE A 28 -36.82 -38.16 35.59
C ILE A 28 -36.44 -38.94 36.87
N PRO A 29 -35.70 -38.34 37.81
CA PRO A 29 -35.38 -38.99 39.09
C PRO A 29 -36.62 -39.34 39.93
N THR A 30 -36.50 -40.35 40.78
CA THR A 30 -37.50 -40.63 41.82
C THR A 30 -37.52 -39.51 42.86
N ALA A 31 -38.60 -39.38 43.65
CA ALA A 31 -38.82 -38.21 44.51
C ALA A 31 -37.76 -38.06 45.63
N ASP A 32 -37.28 -39.19 46.14
CA ASP A 32 -36.15 -39.36 47.06
C ASP A 32 -34.83 -38.85 46.47
N MET A 33 -34.60 -39.00 45.17
CA MET A 33 -33.43 -38.50 44.45
C MET A 33 -33.44 -36.97 44.24
N LYS A 34 -34.47 -36.23 44.69
CA LYS A 34 -34.45 -34.75 44.63
C LYS A 34 -33.24 -34.20 45.39
N GLY A 35 -32.40 -33.40 44.73
CA GLY A 35 -31.13 -32.88 45.30
C GLY A 35 -29.96 -33.87 45.31
N TRP A 36 -29.99 -34.95 44.51
CA TRP A 36 -28.88 -35.92 44.40
C TRP A 36 -27.53 -35.26 44.03
N ALA A 37 -27.56 -34.16 43.26
CA ALA A 37 -26.38 -33.45 42.78
C ALA A 37 -25.63 -32.71 43.89
N ASP A 38 -26.36 -32.26 44.92
CA ASP A 38 -25.83 -31.51 46.06
C ASP A 38 -25.35 -32.43 47.20
N ASN A 39 -25.91 -33.64 47.29
CA ASN A 39 -25.56 -34.65 48.29
C ASN A 39 -25.32 -36.03 47.65
N ARG A 40 -24.22 -36.12 46.90
CA ARG A 40 -23.84 -37.31 46.12
C ARG A 40 -23.40 -38.50 46.97
N THR A 41 -22.91 -38.26 48.19
CA THR A 41 -22.40 -39.29 49.10
C THR A 41 -23.50 -40.10 49.78
N GLU A 42 -24.63 -39.47 50.09
CA GLU A 42 -25.75 -40.14 50.77
C GLU A 42 -26.82 -40.64 49.79
N LYS A 43 -26.94 -40.05 48.59
CA LYS A 43 -28.02 -40.36 47.64
C LYS A 43 -27.65 -41.27 46.47
N LEU A 44 -26.38 -41.51 46.18
CA LEU A 44 -25.99 -42.29 45.00
C LEU A 44 -25.58 -43.73 45.35
N TYR A 45 -26.16 -44.68 44.62
CA TYR A 45 -25.92 -46.11 44.77
C TYR A 45 -24.63 -46.55 44.07
N LYS A 46 -24.03 -47.64 44.58
CA LYS A 46 -22.97 -48.40 43.88
C LYS A 46 -23.59 -49.45 42.95
N ALA A 47 -22.83 -49.90 41.95
CA ALA A 47 -23.28 -50.90 40.97
C ALA A 47 -23.89 -52.18 41.58
N ASN A 48 -23.41 -52.60 42.76
CA ASN A 48 -23.84 -53.80 43.47
C ASN A 48 -24.84 -53.53 44.62
N SER A 49 -25.54 -52.39 44.63
CA SER A 49 -26.57 -52.08 45.64
C SER A 49 -27.82 -52.94 45.46
N LEU A 50 -28.28 -53.55 46.55
CA LEU A 50 -29.56 -54.27 46.62
C LEU A 50 -30.74 -53.38 46.27
N GLN A 51 -30.76 -52.15 46.80
CA GLN A 51 -31.82 -51.16 46.55
C GLN A 51 -31.91 -50.79 45.05
N LEU A 52 -30.76 -50.71 44.38
CA LEU A 52 -30.68 -50.43 42.95
C LEU A 52 -31.25 -51.60 42.11
N ALA A 53 -30.96 -52.85 42.50
CA ALA A 53 -31.52 -54.04 41.89
C ALA A 53 -33.03 -54.18 42.14
N GLU A 54 -33.49 -53.92 43.37
CA GLU A 54 -34.92 -53.92 43.74
C GLU A 54 -35.70 -52.86 42.94
N HIS A 55 -35.16 -51.65 42.80
CA HIS A 55 -35.78 -50.60 41.97
C HIS A 55 -35.94 -51.03 40.51
N TYR A 56 -34.91 -51.65 39.92
CA TYR A 56 -34.96 -52.16 38.56
C TYR A 56 -35.99 -53.30 38.39
N LEU A 57 -36.00 -54.27 39.30
CA LEU A 57 -36.92 -55.41 39.27
C LEU A 57 -38.39 -54.97 39.43
N ASN A 58 -38.63 -53.86 40.13
CA ASN A 58 -39.93 -53.18 40.20
C ASN A 58 -40.28 -52.33 38.95
N GLY A 59 -39.49 -52.44 37.86
CA GLY A 59 -39.71 -51.75 36.59
C GLY A 59 -39.13 -50.32 36.53
N GLY A 60 -38.35 -49.92 37.52
CA GLY A 60 -37.66 -48.64 37.57
C GLY A 60 -36.48 -48.54 36.60
N ASN A 61 -36.20 -47.32 36.13
CA ASN A 61 -35.01 -47.04 35.34
C ASN A 61 -33.80 -46.72 36.23
N ILE A 62 -32.60 -46.89 35.70
CA ILE A 62 -31.34 -46.53 36.37
C ILE A 62 -30.54 -45.56 35.50
N ALA A 63 -29.86 -44.61 36.13
CA ALA A 63 -28.91 -43.73 35.47
C ALA A 63 -27.49 -43.91 36.01
N ALA A 64 -26.51 -43.99 35.11
CA ALA A 64 -25.09 -43.88 35.46
C ALA A 64 -24.73 -42.39 35.58
N VAL A 65 -24.13 -42.00 36.71
CA VAL A 65 -23.87 -40.61 37.09
C VAL A 65 -22.43 -40.24 36.77
N THR A 66 -22.24 -39.11 36.09
CA THR A 66 -20.91 -38.59 35.72
C THR A 66 -20.29 -37.81 36.89
N ASP A 67 -19.03 -37.43 36.79
CA ASP A 67 -18.35 -36.58 37.77
C ASP A 67 -17.23 -35.77 37.09
N PHE A 68 -16.19 -35.40 37.82
CA PHE A 68 -15.04 -34.66 37.29
C PHE A 68 -14.07 -35.53 36.50
N ASP A 69 -14.03 -36.84 36.72
CA ASP A 69 -13.10 -37.78 36.07
C ASP A 69 -13.81 -38.87 35.25
N ARG A 70 -15.15 -38.91 35.28
CA ARG A 70 -16.02 -39.81 34.51
C ARG A 70 -17.00 -39.01 33.65
N PHE A 71 -16.96 -39.19 32.33
CA PHE A 71 -17.89 -38.52 31.40
C PHE A 71 -18.38 -39.44 30.28
N VAL A 72 -19.45 -39.02 29.60
CA VAL A 72 -20.06 -39.78 28.50
C VAL A 72 -20.31 -38.87 27.31
N VAL A 73 -19.81 -39.26 26.14
CA VAL A 73 -20.06 -38.59 24.86
C VAL A 73 -21.26 -39.28 24.22
N ALA A 74 -22.46 -38.72 24.36
CA ALA A 74 -23.65 -39.21 23.68
C ALA A 74 -23.73 -38.58 22.28
N CYS A 75 -23.58 -39.39 21.22
CA CYS A 75 -23.79 -38.94 19.86
C CYS A 75 -25.27 -39.12 19.51
N ASP A 76 -25.96 -38.06 19.08
CA ASP A 76 -27.37 -38.11 18.67
C ASP A 76 -27.52 -38.11 17.13
N THR A 77 -26.42 -38.07 16.38
CA THR A 77 -26.37 -38.32 14.92
C THR A 77 -25.29 -39.34 14.51
N VAL A 78 -25.41 -39.86 13.29
CA VAL A 78 -24.51 -40.90 12.74
C VAL A 78 -23.15 -40.31 12.35
N GLU A 79 -23.10 -39.07 11.90
CA GLU A 79 -21.86 -38.35 11.58
C GLU A 79 -21.00 -38.15 12.83
N ALA A 80 -21.66 -37.83 13.95
CA ALA A 80 -21.03 -37.73 15.27
C ALA A 80 -20.53 -39.09 15.80
N GLU A 81 -21.31 -40.18 15.62
CA GLU A 81 -20.87 -41.56 15.94
C GLU A 81 -19.60 -41.90 15.17
N ILE A 82 -19.59 -41.72 13.84
CA ILE A 82 -18.44 -42.01 12.96
C ILE A 82 -17.21 -41.17 13.34
N ALA A 83 -17.39 -39.89 13.68
CA ALA A 83 -16.29 -39.02 14.08
C ALA A 83 -15.63 -39.48 15.38
N VAL A 84 -16.43 -39.82 16.40
CA VAL A 84 -15.94 -40.33 17.68
C VAL A 84 -15.25 -41.69 17.53
N GLU A 85 -15.87 -42.65 16.83
CA GLU A 85 -15.29 -43.98 16.59
C GLU A 85 -13.94 -43.94 15.84
N LYS A 86 -13.77 -42.94 14.96
CA LYS A 86 -12.57 -42.81 14.12
C LYS A 86 -11.42 -42.07 14.80
N ARG A 87 -11.72 -41.18 15.76
CA ARG A 87 -10.74 -40.24 16.34
C ARG A 87 -10.42 -40.47 17.82
N LEU A 88 -11.28 -41.17 18.56
CA LEU A 88 -11.05 -41.54 19.96
C LEU A 88 -10.78 -43.05 20.11
N PRO A 89 -10.07 -43.48 21.17
CA PRO A 89 -9.83 -44.90 21.43
C PRO A 89 -11.14 -45.66 21.68
N ARG A 90 -11.17 -46.94 21.28
CA ARG A 90 -12.28 -47.85 21.59
C ARG A 90 -12.48 -47.94 23.11
N THR A 91 -13.74 -47.90 23.52
CA THR A 91 -14.15 -47.81 24.93
C THR A 91 -15.49 -48.51 25.14
N PHE A 92 -15.93 -48.65 26.40
CA PHE A 92 -17.26 -49.15 26.74
C PHE A 92 -18.35 -48.28 26.08
N THR A 93 -19.21 -48.92 25.30
CA THR A 93 -20.14 -48.21 24.42
C THR A 93 -21.56 -48.80 24.45
N VAL A 94 -22.55 -47.91 24.55
CA VAL A 94 -23.98 -48.24 24.72
C VAL A 94 -24.79 -47.57 23.62
N ARG A 95 -25.69 -48.28 22.94
CA ARG A 95 -26.54 -47.72 21.87
C ARG A 95 -27.86 -47.18 22.43
N SER A 96 -28.21 -45.97 22.00
CA SER A 96 -29.41 -45.23 22.35
C SER A 96 -30.62 -45.72 21.54
N PRO A 97 -31.75 -46.11 22.17
CA PRO A 97 -32.94 -46.56 21.45
C PRO A 97 -33.67 -45.41 20.72
N ARG A 98 -33.54 -44.15 21.19
CA ARG A 98 -34.20 -42.97 20.58
C ARG A 98 -33.58 -42.63 19.22
N HIS A 99 -32.26 -42.43 19.21
CA HIS A 99 -31.51 -41.95 18.04
C HIS A 99 -30.88 -43.09 17.23
N LYS A 100 -30.88 -44.32 17.78
CA LYS A 100 -30.19 -45.52 17.27
C LYS A 100 -28.66 -45.40 17.23
N THR A 101 -28.09 -44.38 17.85
CA THR A 101 -26.67 -44.01 17.84
C THR A 101 -25.92 -44.38 19.14
N LYS A 102 -24.59 -44.34 19.12
CA LYS A 102 -23.70 -44.73 20.24
C LYS A 102 -23.47 -43.63 21.28
N HIS A 103 -23.39 -44.05 22.54
CA HIS A 103 -22.90 -43.30 23.69
C HIS A 103 -21.59 -43.92 24.18
N PHE A 104 -20.51 -43.15 24.20
CA PHE A 104 -19.16 -43.59 24.53
C PHE A 104 -18.76 -43.12 25.93
N TYR A 105 -18.37 -44.05 26.80
CA TYR A 105 -17.99 -43.75 28.19
C TYR A 105 -16.47 -43.54 28.25
N PHE A 106 -16.00 -42.52 28.97
CA PHE A 106 -14.57 -42.24 29.12
C PHE A 106 -14.20 -41.87 30.56
N TYR A 107 -12.95 -42.16 30.92
CA TYR A 107 -12.27 -41.52 32.04
C TYR A 107 -11.48 -40.30 31.54
N GLY A 108 -11.37 -39.27 32.38
CA GLY A 108 -10.57 -38.08 32.09
C GLY A 108 -11.22 -36.81 32.61
N THR A 109 -10.37 -35.85 33.01
CA THR A 109 -10.82 -34.59 33.59
C THR A 109 -11.14 -33.56 32.49
N LEU A 110 -12.38 -33.04 32.50
CA LEU A 110 -12.77 -31.88 31.68
C LEU A 110 -12.84 -30.64 32.59
N THR A 111 -12.43 -29.48 32.07
CA THR A 111 -12.41 -28.22 32.85
C THR A 111 -13.71 -27.44 32.79
N ARG A 112 -14.59 -27.76 31.83
CA ARG A 112 -15.76 -26.95 31.44
C ARG A 112 -16.79 -27.76 30.64
N PRO A 113 -18.05 -27.29 30.56
CA PRO A 113 -19.00 -27.80 29.56
C PRO A 113 -18.51 -27.55 28.12
N ILE A 114 -18.74 -28.52 27.23
CA ILE A 114 -18.45 -28.42 25.80
C ILE A 114 -19.79 -28.48 25.06
N HIS A 115 -20.11 -27.44 24.30
CA HIS A 115 -21.39 -27.30 23.59
C HIS A 115 -21.21 -27.52 22.09
N CYS A 116 -22.01 -28.44 21.54
CA CYS A 116 -21.95 -28.82 20.13
C CYS A 116 -23.17 -28.28 19.34
N LYS A 117 -23.06 -28.27 18.02
CA LYS A 117 -24.04 -27.69 17.09
C LYS A 117 -25.39 -28.41 17.22
N PRO A 118 -26.52 -27.70 17.13
CA PRO A 118 -27.81 -28.34 17.00
C PRO A 118 -27.94 -29.02 15.63
N THR A 119 -28.64 -30.16 15.62
CA THR A 119 -29.22 -30.76 14.42
C THR A 119 -30.27 -29.83 13.81
N ALA A 120 -30.73 -30.12 12.59
CA ALA A 120 -31.86 -29.42 11.96
C ALA A 120 -33.17 -29.49 12.78
N GLN A 121 -33.26 -30.43 13.72
CA GLN A 121 -34.39 -30.66 14.62
C GLN A 121 -34.22 -29.97 16.00
N GLY A 122 -33.04 -29.41 16.29
CA GLY A 122 -32.76 -28.67 17.53
C GLY A 122 -32.26 -29.50 18.72
N ASP A 123 -32.25 -30.84 18.63
CA ASP A 123 -31.42 -31.68 19.52
C ASP A 123 -29.92 -31.42 19.20
N PRO A 124 -29.00 -31.43 20.17
CA PRO A 124 -27.56 -31.29 19.91
C PRO A 124 -27.03 -32.50 19.11
N CYS A 125 -26.04 -32.32 18.24
CA CYS A 125 -25.44 -33.45 17.52
C CYS A 125 -24.59 -34.37 18.43
N ILE A 126 -23.98 -33.78 19.46
CA ILE A 126 -23.24 -34.45 20.53
C ILE A 126 -23.61 -33.81 21.86
N ASP A 127 -24.01 -34.63 22.83
CA ASP A 127 -24.41 -34.25 24.17
C ASP A 127 -23.43 -34.84 25.20
N ILE A 128 -22.41 -34.04 25.57
CA ILE A 128 -21.37 -34.47 26.53
C ILE A 128 -21.92 -34.36 27.95
N LYS A 129 -22.11 -35.51 28.62
CA LYS A 129 -22.46 -35.57 30.04
C LYS A 129 -21.19 -35.60 30.87
N PHE A 130 -21.06 -34.60 31.74
CA PHE A 130 -19.88 -34.34 32.57
C PHE A 130 -20.32 -33.64 33.86
N GLY A 131 -19.55 -33.78 34.95
CA GLY A 131 -19.89 -33.16 36.24
C GLY A 131 -21.19 -33.72 36.81
N ASN A 132 -22.05 -32.86 37.34
CA ASN A 132 -23.36 -33.22 37.91
C ASN A 132 -24.42 -33.50 36.83
N ALA A 133 -24.15 -34.49 35.98
CA ALA A 133 -25.05 -35.03 34.97
C ALA A 133 -25.19 -36.56 35.09
N TYR A 134 -26.05 -37.16 34.26
CA TYR A 134 -26.22 -38.60 34.17
C TYR A 134 -26.70 -39.03 32.78
N VAL A 135 -26.51 -40.31 32.46
CA VAL A 135 -27.07 -41.00 31.29
C VAL A 135 -27.92 -42.18 31.74
N LEU A 136 -28.90 -42.61 30.95
CA LEU A 136 -29.58 -43.88 31.18
C LEU A 136 -28.56 -45.02 31.08
N ALA A 137 -28.51 -45.87 32.10
CA ALA A 137 -27.61 -47.01 32.15
C ALA A 137 -28.09 -48.12 31.17
N PRO A 138 -27.20 -49.06 30.79
CA PRO A 138 -27.60 -50.29 30.11
C PRO A 138 -28.81 -50.96 30.76
N ASN A 139 -29.63 -51.63 29.96
CA ASN A 139 -30.89 -52.28 30.33
C ASN A 139 -32.01 -51.36 30.82
N SER A 140 -31.82 -50.03 30.91
CA SER A 140 -32.92 -49.08 31.18
C SER A 140 -33.69 -48.72 29.90
N GLN A 141 -34.98 -48.41 30.02
CA GLN A 141 -35.88 -48.13 28.88
C GLN A 141 -36.14 -46.62 28.71
N PHE A 142 -36.24 -46.09 27.48
CA PHE A 142 -36.76 -44.72 27.29
C PHE A 142 -38.04 -44.68 26.46
N GLN A 143 -39.10 -44.17 27.09
CA GLN A 143 -40.46 -44.07 26.55
C GLN A 143 -40.87 -45.39 25.86
N ASN A 144 -41.31 -45.33 24.60
CA ASN A 144 -41.64 -46.49 23.79
C ASN A 144 -40.53 -46.85 22.77
N TYR A 145 -39.36 -46.22 22.84
CA TYR A 145 -38.27 -46.44 21.88
C TYR A 145 -37.53 -47.77 22.08
N GLY A 146 -37.44 -48.24 23.33
CA GLY A 146 -36.74 -49.48 23.69
C GLY A 146 -35.69 -49.29 24.78
N PHE A 147 -34.79 -50.26 24.90
CA PHE A 147 -33.75 -50.32 25.93
C PHE A 147 -32.41 -49.75 25.43
N TYR A 148 -31.61 -49.23 26.36
CA TYR A 148 -30.20 -48.93 26.13
C TYR A 148 -29.39 -50.23 26.19
N THR A 149 -28.72 -50.61 25.10
CA THR A 149 -27.99 -51.89 24.99
C THR A 149 -26.48 -51.66 24.91
N VAL A 150 -25.68 -52.47 25.60
CA VAL A 150 -24.24 -52.52 25.36
C VAL A 150 -23.99 -52.99 23.92
N VAL A 151 -23.06 -52.35 23.23
CA VAL A 151 -22.68 -52.70 21.85
C VAL A 151 -21.17 -52.92 21.67
N ASP A 152 -20.34 -52.32 22.51
CA ASP A 152 -18.91 -52.61 22.59
C ASP A 152 -18.48 -52.70 24.06
N ASP A 153 -18.08 -53.90 24.50
CA ASP A 153 -17.85 -54.22 25.92
C ASP A 153 -16.39 -54.00 26.37
N TYR A 154 -15.69 -53.06 25.73
CA TYR A 154 -14.30 -52.74 26.06
C TYR A 154 -14.16 -52.10 27.46
N PRO A 155 -12.99 -52.22 28.11
CA PRO A 155 -12.66 -51.36 29.25
C PRO A 155 -12.85 -49.88 28.92
N ILE A 156 -13.27 -49.07 29.90
CA ILE A 156 -13.42 -47.63 29.72
C ILE A 156 -12.03 -47.01 29.50
N ALA A 157 -11.84 -46.39 28.34
CA ALA A 157 -10.59 -45.73 27.98
C ALA A 157 -10.45 -44.37 28.68
N SER A 158 -9.20 -43.96 28.91
CA SER A 158 -8.86 -42.62 29.43
C SER A 158 -8.44 -41.70 28.30
N ILE A 159 -8.98 -40.47 28.25
CA ILE A 159 -8.60 -39.42 27.28
C ILE A 159 -8.50 -38.04 27.94
N THR A 160 -7.78 -37.11 27.33
CA THR A 160 -7.69 -35.71 27.78
C THR A 160 -8.80 -34.83 27.19
N GLU A 161 -9.09 -33.67 27.80
CA GLU A 161 -9.98 -32.66 27.19
C GLU A 161 -9.49 -32.26 25.79
N GLU A 162 -8.17 -32.13 25.57
CA GLU A 162 -7.60 -31.79 24.26
C GLU A 162 -7.87 -32.87 23.19
N GLN A 163 -7.73 -34.15 23.54
CA GLN A 163 -8.08 -35.26 22.64
C GLN A 163 -9.57 -35.26 22.30
N LEU A 164 -10.44 -35.01 23.28
CA LEU A 164 -11.88 -34.89 23.05
C LEU A 164 -12.20 -33.71 22.13
N LEU A 165 -11.67 -32.51 22.42
CA LEU A 165 -11.91 -31.30 21.62
C LEU A 165 -11.43 -31.46 20.18
N SER A 166 -10.26 -32.08 19.97
CA SER A 166 -9.70 -32.36 18.64
C SER A 166 -10.48 -33.45 17.89
N ALA A 167 -11.14 -34.37 18.59
CA ALA A 167 -11.96 -35.40 17.97
C ALA A 167 -13.32 -34.88 17.45
N ILE A 168 -13.87 -33.83 18.08
CA ILE A 168 -15.22 -33.31 17.77
C ILE A 168 -15.23 -31.83 17.34
N ASP A 169 -14.09 -31.30 16.92
CA ASP A 169 -13.89 -29.88 16.56
C ASP A 169 -14.94 -29.34 15.57
N GLU A 170 -15.24 -30.10 14.51
CA GLU A 170 -16.23 -29.76 13.49
C GLU A 170 -17.67 -29.75 14.02
N PHE A 171 -17.93 -30.37 15.17
CA PHE A 171 -19.23 -30.40 15.84
C PHE A 171 -19.36 -29.34 16.94
N ILE A 172 -18.24 -28.86 17.50
CA ILE A 172 -18.25 -27.81 18.54
C ILE A 172 -18.88 -26.53 17.98
N LEU A 173 -19.77 -25.90 18.76
CA LEU A 173 -20.21 -24.54 18.45
C LEU A 173 -19.01 -23.60 18.63
N PRO A 174 -18.57 -22.88 17.57
CA PRO A 174 -17.47 -21.93 17.71
C PRO A 174 -17.86 -20.92 18.78
N GLN A 175 -17.09 -20.85 19.87
CA GLN A 175 -17.34 -19.87 20.91
C GLN A 175 -17.27 -18.48 20.28
N LYS A 176 -18.42 -17.80 20.17
CA LYS A 176 -18.48 -16.36 20.00
C LYS A 176 -17.89 -15.75 21.27
N THR A 177 -16.57 -15.61 21.28
CA THR A 177 -15.89 -14.67 22.14
C THR A 177 -16.54 -13.30 21.89
N TYR A 178 -17.31 -12.82 22.86
CA TYR A 178 -17.73 -11.42 22.92
C TYR A 178 -16.52 -10.54 23.33
N THR A 179 -15.42 -10.66 22.58
CA THR A 179 -14.30 -9.70 22.52
C THR A 179 -14.72 -8.39 21.85
N GLY A 180 -15.93 -8.35 21.29
CA GLY A 180 -16.74 -7.14 21.30
C GLY A 180 -16.96 -6.66 22.73
N SER A 181 -15.99 -5.87 23.23
CA SER A 181 -16.21 -4.94 24.33
C SER A 181 -17.59 -4.29 24.17
N ILE A 182 -18.34 -4.20 25.27
CA ILE A 182 -19.63 -3.54 25.28
C ILE A 182 -19.37 -2.04 25.11
N LYS A 183 -19.26 -1.61 23.85
CA LYS A 183 -19.50 -0.23 23.42
C LYS A 183 -21.00 0.02 23.43
N THR A 184 -21.59 -0.01 24.63
CA THR A 184 -22.69 0.91 24.94
C THR A 184 -22.20 2.33 24.71
N GLY A 185 -23.12 3.23 24.36
CA GLY A 185 -22.88 4.65 24.60
C GLY A 185 -22.75 4.85 26.11
N ALA A 186 -21.57 5.26 26.57
CA ALA A 186 -21.14 5.30 27.97
C ALA A 186 -21.14 3.95 28.72
N THR A 187 -20.26 3.86 29.72
CA THR A 187 -20.33 2.84 30.78
C THR A 187 -21.28 3.30 31.88
N ASN A 188 -22.58 3.44 31.57
CA ASN A 188 -23.60 3.68 32.59
C ASN A 188 -23.81 2.38 33.41
N THR A 189 -22.97 2.21 34.43
CA THR A 189 -23.12 1.22 35.51
C THR A 189 -24.53 1.25 36.11
N GLU A 190 -25.13 2.44 36.14
CA GLU A 190 -26.51 2.73 36.53
C GLU A 190 -27.59 1.95 35.78
N LEU A 191 -27.39 1.60 34.50
CA LEU A 191 -28.34 0.82 33.70
C LEU A 191 -28.14 -0.70 33.84
N SER A 192 -27.11 -1.13 34.58
CA SER A 192 -26.80 -2.54 34.80
C SER A 192 -27.59 -3.12 35.98
N PHE A 193 -28.20 -4.28 35.77
CA PHE A 193 -28.83 -5.07 36.82
C PHE A 193 -28.57 -6.57 36.58
N ALA A 194 -28.58 -7.37 37.64
CA ALA A 194 -28.34 -8.81 37.52
C ALA A 194 -29.44 -9.48 36.67
N ILE A 195 -29.02 -10.18 35.61
CA ILE A 195 -29.91 -10.85 34.64
C ILE A 195 -30.78 -11.93 35.29
N THR A 196 -30.34 -12.49 36.41
CA THR A 196 -31.10 -13.42 37.26
C THR A 196 -32.43 -12.85 37.77
N LYS A 197 -32.56 -11.51 37.88
CA LYS A 197 -33.83 -10.84 38.21
C LYS A 197 -34.92 -11.00 37.14
N LEU A 198 -34.56 -11.48 35.94
CA LEU A 198 -35.47 -11.71 34.81
C LEU A 198 -35.82 -13.19 34.58
N LEU A 199 -35.37 -14.09 35.47
CA LEU A 199 -35.51 -15.54 35.28
C LEU A 199 -36.61 -16.11 36.20
N PRO A 200 -37.90 -16.08 35.79
CA PRO A 200 -38.95 -16.74 36.54
C PRO A 200 -38.67 -18.25 36.59
N GLY A 201 -38.63 -18.81 37.79
CA GLY A 201 -38.30 -20.22 38.00
C GLY A 201 -36.82 -20.56 37.82
N ILE A 202 -35.90 -19.65 38.17
CA ILE A 202 -34.44 -19.90 38.15
C ILE A 202 -34.04 -21.25 38.82
N ASP A 203 -34.78 -21.68 39.84
CA ASP A 203 -34.58 -22.94 40.57
C ASP A 203 -34.86 -24.22 39.75
N CYS A 204 -35.48 -24.10 38.56
CA CYS A 204 -35.66 -25.22 37.64
C CYS A 204 -34.62 -25.25 36.50
N MET A 205 -33.69 -24.30 36.46
CA MET A 205 -32.57 -24.30 35.51
C MET A 205 -31.39 -25.11 36.06
N MET A 206 -30.72 -25.85 35.18
CA MET A 206 -29.48 -26.56 35.55
C MET A 206 -28.35 -25.54 35.73
N LYS A 207 -27.71 -25.53 36.91
CA LYS A 207 -26.59 -24.64 37.24
C LYS A 207 -25.26 -25.38 37.15
N SER A 208 -24.27 -24.78 36.50
CA SER A 208 -22.87 -25.22 36.48
C SER A 208 -21.95 -24.02 36.65
N GLY A 209 -21.32 -23.87 37.81
CA GLY A 209 -20.53 -22.69 38.14
C GLY A 209 -21.34 -21.39 38.04
N TYR A 210 -20.98 -20.53 37.09
CA TYR A 210 -21.68 -19.28 36.77
C TYR A 210 -22.79 -19.44 35.71
N ASP A 211 -22.88 -20.58 35.05
CA ASP A 211 -23.80 -20.82 33.94
C ASP A 211 -25.11 -21.44 34.43
N LEU A 212 -26.22 -20.96 33.85
CA LEU A 212 -27.57 -21.49 34.03
C LEU A 212 -28.10 -21.93 32.66
N SER A 213 -28.65 -23.14 32.54
CA SER A 213 -29.18 -23.67 31.28
C SER A 213 -30.55 -24.33 31.48
N GLY A 214 -31.48 -24.09 30.56
CA GLY A 214 -32.86 -24.57 30.69
C GLY A 214 -33.76 -24.19 29.51
N PRO A 215 -35.09 -24.23 29.68
CA PRO A 215 -36.03 -23.75 28.67
C PRO A 215 -36.09 -22.21 28.65
N HIS A 216 -36.27 -21.61 27.47
CA HIS A 216 -36.41 -20.16 27.37
C HIS A 216 -37.66 -19.67 28.12
N PRO A 217 -37.58 -18.65 29.00
CA PRO A 217 -38.71 -18.21 29.82
C PRO A 217 -39.90 -17.58 29.05
N ILE A 218 -39.85 -17.52 27.71
CA ILE A 218 -40.84 -16.82 26.85
C ILE A 218 -41.48 -17.78 25.84
N HIS A 219 -40.68 -18.55 25.10
CA HIS A 219 -41.17 -19.50 24.09
C HIS A 219 -40.91 -20.97 24.45
N GLY A 220 -40.54 -21.26 25.70
CA GLY A 220 -40.24 -22.60 26.20
C GLY A 220 -39.12 -23.32 25.44
N SER A 221 -39.01 -24.64 25.65
CA SER A 221 -38.17 -25.55 24.87
C SER A 221 -38.86 -26.88 24.63
N THR A 222 -38.62 -27.47 23.45
CA THR A 222 -38.96 -28.87 23.14
C THR A 222 -37.95 -29.87 23.69
N THR A 223 -36.68 -29.45 23.85
CA THR A 223 -35.56 -30.29 24.31
C THR A 223 -35.18 -30.05 25.77
N GLY A 224 -35.75 -29.03 26.41
CA GLY A 224 -35.47 -28.63 27.79
C GLY A 224 -34.26 -27.70 27.99
N SER A 225 -33.43 -27.46 26.96
CA SER A 225 -32.10 -26.81 27.11
C SER A 225 -31.79 -25.71 26.08
N ASN A 226 -32.79 -25.02 25.53
CA ASN A 226 -32.60 -24.07 24.42
C ASN A 226 -32.25 -22.62 24.83
N PHE A 227 -32.01 -22.37 26.12
CA PHE A 227 -31.69 -21.06 26.68
C PHE A 227 -30.61 -21.18 27.76
N HIS A 228 -29.67 -20.25 27.73
CA HIS A 228 -28.46 -20.27 28.55
C HIS A 228 -28.11 -18.86 29.04
N VAL A 229 -27.61 -18.75 30.26
CA VAL A 229 -27.28 -17.47 30.93
C VAL A 229 -25.98 -17.61 31.70
N ASN A 230 -24.98 -16.80 31.38
CA ASN A 230 -23.76 -16.69 32.18
C ASN A 230 -23.92 -15.54 33.18
N THR A 231 -23.98 -15.87 34.47
CA THR A 231 -24.25 -14.91 35.55
C THR A 231 -23.05 -14.02 35.92
N GLN A 232 -21.83 -14.41 35.57
CA GLN A 232 -20.62 -13.62 35.81
C GLN A 232 -20.43 -12.53 34.74
N GLN A 233 -20.67 -12.87 33.48
CA GLN A 233 -20.65 -11.95 32.34
C GLN A 233 -21.98 -11.16 32.21
N ASN A 234 -23.02 -11.59 32.93
CA ASN A 234 -24.35 -10.97 32.96
C ASN A 234 -25.08 -10.97 31.60
N VAL A 235 -24.90 -12.04 30.82
CA VAL A 235 -25.41 -12.20 29.44
C VAL A 235 -26.21 -13.49 29.25
N TRP A 236 -27.05 -13.52 28.21
CA TRP A 236 -27.87 -14.67 27.83
C TRP A 236 -27.75 -15.02 26.34
N TYR A 237 -28.15 -16.25 26.00
CA TYR A 237 -28.22 -16.75 24.64
C TYR A 237 -29.40 -17.73 24.45
N CYS A 238 -30.06 -17.68 23.29
CA CYS A 238 -31.03 -18.68 22.86
C CYS A 238 -30.44 -19.54 21.73
N PHE A 239 -30.34 -20.85 21.97
CA PHE A 239 -29.89 -21.81 20.95
C PHE A 239 -30.91 -22.03 19.83
N ARG A 240 -32.21 -21.77 20.07
CA ARG A 240 -33.28 -21.89 19.06
C ARG A 240 -33.20 -20.79 18.00
N HIS A 241 -32.99 -19.54 18.41
CA HIS A 241 -32.99 -18.37 17.52
C HIS A 241 -31.58 -17.81 17.25
N GLN A 242 -30.53 -18.42 17.82
CA GLN A 242 -29.10 -18.05 17.67
C GLN A 242 -28.77 -16.59 18.07
N SER A 243 -29.57 -16.07 18.99
CA SER A 243 -29.64 -14.67 19.41
C SER A 243 -29.35 -14.52 20.91
N GLY A 244 -29.09 -13.30 21.38
CA GLY A 244 -28.76 -13.05 22.78
C GLY A 244 -28.27 -11.63 23.06
N GLY A 245 -27.95 -11.34 24.32
CA GLY A 245 -27.54 -10.01 24.75
C GLY A 245 -27.30 -9.90 26.25
N GLY A 246 -27.44 -8.69 26.79
CA GLY A 246 -27.39 -8.41 28.22
C GLY A 246 -28.78 -8.43 28.88
N PRO A 247 -28.90 -7.89 30.10
CA PRO A 247 -30.15 -7.88 30.86
C PRO A 247 -31.23 -7.01 30.20
N LEU A 248 -30.86 -5.90 29.59
CA LEU A 248 -31.83 -4.98 28.96
C LEU A 248 -32.43 -5.59 27.69
N GLU A 249 -31.63 -6.33 26.91
CA GLU A 249 -32.11 -7.10 25.77
C GLU A 249 -33.02 -8.26 26.20
N LEU A 250 -32.69 -8.99 27.28
CA LEU A 250 -33.58 -10.04 27.81
C LEU A 250 -34.91 -9.46 28.30
N LEU A 251 -34.87 -8.31 28.99
CA LEU A 251 -36.07 -7.60 29.42
C LEU A 251 -36.92 -7.19 28.21
N ALA A 252 -36.31 -6.66 27.17
CA ALA A 252 -37.00 -6.25 25.95
C ALA A 252 -37.65 -7.42 25.19
N VAL A 253 -37.01 -8.60 25.17
CA VAL A 253 -37.64 -9.85 24.67
C VAL A 253 -38.79 -10.27 25.59
N SER A 254 -38.64 -10.15 26.92
CA SER A 254 -39.68 -10.56 27.88
C SER A 254 -40.92 -9.67 27.88
N GLU A 255 -40.78 -8.38 27.54
CA GLU A 255 -41.87 -7.40 27.46
C GLU A 255 -42.39 -7.24 26.01
N GLY A 256 -41.94 -8.06 25.06
CA GLY A 256 -42.42 -8.03 23.66
C GLY A 256 -41.99 -6.79 22.84
N ILE A 257 -40.95 -6.08 23.27
CA ILE A 257 -40.41 -4.87 22.60
C ILE A 257 -39.59 -5.25 21.35
N ILE A 258 -38.99 -6.44 21.39
CA ILE A 258 -38.27 -7.10 20.29
C ILE A 258 -38.58 -8.60 20.32
N ASN A 259 -38.49 -9.28 19.17
CA ASN A 259 -38.58 -10.74 19.14
C ASN A 259 -37.31 -11.38 19.71
N CYS A 260 -37.37 -12.67 20.06
CA CYS A 260 -36.17 -13.40 20.52
C CYS A 260 -35.06 -13.38 19.45
N GLU A 261 -35.41 -13.56 18.17
CA GLU A 261 -34.47 -13.51 17.03
C GLU A 261 -33.86 -12.12 16.76
N ASP A 262 -34.55 -11.04 17.15
CA ASP A 262 -34.02 -9.67 17.06
C ASP A 262 -32.90 -9.38 18.09
N ALA A 263 -32.70 -10.25 19.08
CA ALA A 263 -31.79 -9.99 20.20
C ALA A 263 -30.30 -10.05 19.77
N GLY A 264 -29.64 -8.89 19.76
CA GLY A 264 -28.24 -8.76 19.38
C GLY A 264 -27.72 -7.34 19.50
N LYS A 265 -26.47 -7.13 19.07
CA LYS A 265 -25.75 -5.86 19.24
C LYS A 265 -26.48 -4.67 18.58
N GLY A 266 -27.10 -3.83 19.40
CA GLY A 266 -27.75 -2.60 18.96
C GLY A 266 -29.14 -2.80 18.36
N CYS A 267 -29.88 -3.83 18.79
CA CYS A 267 -31.31 -3.99 18.48
C CYS A 267 -32.21 -3.01 19.26
N LEU A 268 -31.75 -2.55 20.42
CA LEU A 268 -32.39 -1.49 21.20
C LEU A 268 -31.79 -0.14 20.81
N ARG A 269 -32.55 0.63 20.02
CA ARG A 269 -32.29 2.02 19.67
C ARG A 269 -33.57 2.84 19.84
N ASP A 270 -33.42 4.15 19.94
CA ASP A 270 -34.52 5.13 19.86
C ASP A 270 -35.73 4.72 20.74
N GLU A 271 -36.94 4.64 20.21
CA GLU A 271 -38.14 4.28 20.97
C GLU A 271 -38.07 2.88 21.61
N LYS A 272 -37.43 1.89 20.97
CA LYS A 272 -37.25 0.55 21.56
C LYS A 272 -36.35 0.61 22.79
N PHE A 273 -35.31 1.43 22.77
CA PHE A 273 -34.43 1.65 23.93
C PHE A 273 -35.16 2.41 25.05
N LYS A 274 -35.85 3.52 24.72
CA LYS A 274 -36.66 4.28 25.69
C LYS A 274 -37.68 3.38 26.39
N LEU A 275 -38.40 2.55 25.64
CA LEU A 275 -39.41 1.65 26.17
C LEU A 275 -38.80 0.56 27.06
N ALA A 276 -37.67 -0.05 26.67
CA ALA A 276 -36.98 -1.07 27.48
C ALA A 276 -36.46 -0.49 28.81
N VAL A 277 -35.89 0.71 28.79
CA VAL A 277 -35.43 1.41 30.02
C VAL A 277 -36.63 1.81 30.89
N LYS A 278 -37.73 2.31 30.31
CA LYS A 278 -38.97 2.57 31.06
C LYS A 278 -39.50 1.29 31.71
N LYS A 279 -39.46 0.14 31.01
CA LYS A 279 -39.83 -1.16 31.60
C LYS A 279 -38.91 -1.59 32.73
N ALA A 280 -37.61 -1.28 32.68
CA ALA A 280 -36.70 -1.54 33.77
C ALA A 280 -37.02 -0.68 35.02
N GLN A 281 -37.44 0.58 34.82
CA GLN A 281 -37.91 1.47 35.89
C GLN A 281 -39.29 1.03 36.45
N GLU A 282 -40.23 0.62 35.59
CA GLU A 282 -41.56 0.10 35.99
C GLU A 282 -41.42 -1.15 36.88
N LYS A 283 -40.49 -2.07 36.55
CA LYS A 283 -40.19 -3.27 37.36
C LYS A 283 -39.24 -3.03 38.55
N GLY A 284 -38.77 -1.80 38.78
CA GLY A 284 -37.81 -1.48 39.85
C GLY A 284 -36.44 -2.16 39.70
N LEU A 285 -36.06 -2.56 38.49
CA LEU A 285 -34.77 -3.19 38.19
C LEU A 285 -33.63 -2.18 38.24
N ILE A 286 -33.92 -0.93 37.87
CA ILE A 286 -33.04 0.25 37.94
C ILE A 286 -33.79 1.42 38.62
N PRO A 287 -33.08 2.35 39.30
CA PRO A 287 -33.71 3.52 39.92
C PRO A 287 -34.53 4.40 38.97
N LYS A 288 -35.70 4.87 39.43
CA LYS A 288 -36.65 5.67 38.64
C LYS A 288 -36.08 7.01 38.14
N ASN A 289 -35.11 7.59 38.85
CA ASN A 289 -34.56 8.90 38.54
C ASN A 289 -33.48 8.89 37.44
N LEU A 290 -33.04 7.72 36.97
CA LEU A 290 -31.88 7.60 36.07
C LEU A 290 -32.09 8.15 34.66
N VAL A 291 -33.33 8.19 34.17
CA VAL A 291 -33.63 8.81 32.88
C VAL A 291 -34.91 9.61 32.99
N ASN A 292 -34.75 10.93 33.15
CA ASN A 292 -35.80 11.89 32.84
C ASN A 292 -36.01 11.88 31.31
N PHE A 293 -37.02 11.15 30.83
CA PHE A 293 -37.40 11.11 29.41
C PHE A 293 -38.04 12.41 28.89
N SER A 294 -38.00 13.49 29.68
CA SER A 294 -38.38 14.85 29.29
C SER A 294 -37.14 15.74 29.09
N ASN A 295 -37.11 16.41 27.93
CA ASN A 295 -36.32 17.60 27.56
C ASN A 295 -34.78 17.52 27.55
N HIS A 296 -34.10 16.57 28.20
CA HIS A 296 -32.62 16.55 28.17
C HIS A 296 -32.02 16.02 26.86
N ALA A 297 -32.62 15.00 26.23
CA ALA A 297 -32.07 14.39 25.01
C ALA A 297 -32.21 15.27 23.76
N SER A 298 -33.25 16.12 23.70
CA SER A 298 -33.36 17.18 22.70
C SER A 298 -32.35 18.29 22.98
N LYS A 299 -32.18 18.70 24.25
CA LYS A 299 -31.23 19.75 24.60
C LYS A 299 -29.77 19.36 24.34
N SER A 300 -29.31 18.18 24.76
CA SER A 300 -27.92 17.76 24.51
C SER A 300 -27.64 17.37 23.06
N LYS A 301 -28.66 16.95 22.31
CA LYS A 301 -28.55 16.80 20.85
C LYS A 301 -28.38 18.17 20.19
N ASN A 302 -29.25 19.13 20.51
CA ASN A 302 -29.12 20.50 20.00
C ASN A 302 -27.77 21.12 20.40
N GLU A 303 -27.34 21.01 21.66
CA GLU A 303 -26.04 21.51 22.15
C GLU A 303 -24.86 20.90 21.37
N LYS A 304 -24.92 19.62 20.98
CA LYS A 304 -23.89 18.99 20.14
C LYS A 304 -24.00 19.42 18.67
N GLU A 305 -25.20 19.54 18.10
CA GLU A 305 -25.40 20.00 16.72
C GLU A 305 -24.97 21.48 16.57
N GLU A 306 -25.27 22.30 17.57
CA GLU A 306 -24.83 23.70 17.73
C GLU A 306 -23.31 23.80 17.88
N GLN A 307 -22.68 23.00 18.75
CA GLN A 307 -21.21 22.91 18.84
C GLN A 307 -20.57 22.42 17.52
N THR A 308 -21.22 21.50 16.80
CA THR A 308 -20.73 21.03 15.49
C THR A 308 -20.81 22.15 14.46
N ALA A 309 -21.91 22.91 14.43
CA ALA A 309 -22.08 24.05 13.54
C ALA A 309 -21.10 25.19 13.87
N GLU A 310 -20.92 25.52 15.15
CA GLU A 310 -19.96 26.54 15.62
C GLU A 310 -18.53 26.22 15.14
N ILE A 311 -18.08 24.98 15.34
CA ILE A 311 -16.74 24.53 14.92
C ILE A 311 -16.61 24.48 13.40
N LEU A 312 -17.65 24.07 12.67
CA LEU A 312 -17.63 24.10 11.20
C LEU A 312 -17.51 25.53 10.68
N THR A 313 -18.29 26.47 11.21
CA THR A 313 -18.18 27.91 10.90
C THR A 313 -16.78 28.44 11.22
N GLN A 314 -16.27 28.23 12.44
CA GLN A 314 -14.91 28.66 12.83
C GLN A 314 -13.82 28.12 11.91
N LEU A 315 -13.94 26.88 11.43
CA LEU A 315 -12.98 26.28 10.50
C LEU A 315 -13.15 26.83 9.08
N GLN A 316 -14.37 27.05 8.60
CA GLN A 316 -14.66 27.56 7.25
C GLN A 316 -14.36 29.06 7.09
N GLU A 317 -14.55 29.86 8.13
CA GLU A 317 -14.12 31.26 8.18
C GLU A 317 -12.59 31.39 8.19
N ARG A 318 -11.90 30.45 8.83
CA ARG A 318 -10.43 30.46 8.99
C ARG A 318 -9.66 29.81 7.84
N TYR A 319 -10.25 28.86 7.13
CA TYR A 319 -9.57 28.05 6.12
C TYR A 319 -10.43 27.80 4.88
N ILE A 320 -9.89 28.12 3.70
CA ILE A 320 -10.47 27.74 2.42
C ILE A 320 -10.19 26.25 2.20
N PHE A 321 -11.23 25.43 2.15
CA PHE A 321 -11.14 23.99 1.89
C PHE A 321 -11.51 23.64 0.43
N LYS A 322 -10.87 22.60 -0.13
CA LYS A 322 -11.27 21.96 -1.39
C LYS A 322 -11.08 20.43 -1.24
N THR A 323 -11.97 19.63 -1.81
CA THR A 323 -11.92 18.16 -1.77
C THR A 323 -12.16 17.57 -3.16
N PRO A 324 -11.24 16.78 -3.75
CA PRO A 324 -11.46 16.10 -5.02
C PRO A 324 -12.55 15.02 -4.88
N THR A 325 -13.57 15.10 -5.74
CA THR A 325 -14.80 14.28 -5.72
C THR A 325 -14.59 12.77 -5.85
N ASP A 326 -13.48 12.31 -6.41
CA ASP A 326 -13.18 10.89 -6.63
C ASP A 326 -12.25 10.27 -5.57
N LEU A 327 -11.32 11.05 -5.02
CA LEU A 327 -10.32 10.59 -4.04
C LEU A 327 -10.74 10.83 -2.58
N GLU A 328 -11.61 11.82 -2.33
CA GLU A 328 -12.21 12.16 -1.03
C GLU A 328 -11.18 12.60 0.06
N ASP A 329 -9.96 12.95 -0.35
CA ASP A 329 -8.88 13.45 0.53
C ASP A 329 -9.03 14.98 0.75
N LEU A 330 -9.23 15.45 1.99
CA LEU A 330 -9.53 16.87 2.29
C LEU A 330 -8.27 17.75 2.26
N TYR A 331 -8.32 18.89 1.55
CA TYR A 331 -7.25 19.90 1.51
C TYR A 331 -7.69 21.27 2.05
N TYR A 332 -6.74 22.05 2.58
CA TYR A 332 -6.91 23.43 3.02
C TYR A 332 -5.83 24.35 2.42
N TYR A 333 -6.15 25.62 2.19
CA TYR A 333 -5.23 26.59 1.63
C TYR A 333 -4.26 27.18 2.68
N GLU A 334 -2.96 27.21 2.38
CA GLU A 334 -1.90 27.84 3.18
C GLU A 334 -0.62 28.03 2.35
N ASP A 335 0.13 29.12 2.58
CA ASP A 335 1.39 29.47 1.90
C ASP A 335 1.31 29.47 0.36
N GLY A 336 0.15 29.80 -0.19
CA GLY A 336 -0.11 29.86 -1.63
C GLY A 336 -0.60 28.56 -2.27
N ILE A 337 -0.74 27.47 -1.50
CA ILE A 337 -1.08 26.13 -2.02
C ILE A 337 -2.10 25.41 -1.13
N TYR A 338 -2.72 24.35 -1.66
CA TYR A 338 -3.60 23.44 -0.95
C TYR A 338 -2.81 22.26 -0.34
N LYS A 339 -2.79 22.18 0.99
CA LYS A 339 -2.11 21.14 1.78
C LYS A 339 -3.13 20.16 2.37
N ALA A 340 -2.73 18.92 2.65
CA ALA A 340 -3.62 17.91 3.22
C ALA A 340 -4.09 18.31 4.64
N ALA A 341 -5.40 18.37 4.87
CA ALA A 341 -5.99 19.01 6.04
C ALA A 341 -6.19 18.10 7.25
N GLU A 342 -6.44 16.80 7.03
CA GLU A 342 -6.96 15.93 8.10
C GLU A 342 -6.09 15.92 9.36
N HIS A 343 -4.76 15.83 9.23
CA HIS A 343 -3.85 15.84 10.39
C HIS A 343 -3.86 17.17 11.16
N LYS A 344 -4.03 18.30 10.45
CA LYS A 344 -4.13 19.63 11.06
C LYS A 344 -5.46 19.80 11.79
N ILE A 345 -6.57 19.40 11.18
CA ILE A 345 -7.90 19.42 11.80
C ILE A 345 -7.92 18.51 13.04
N LYS A 346 -7.39 17.28 12.94
CA LYS A 346 -7.24 16.35 14.07
C LYS A 346 -6.48 17.00 15.24
N SER A 347 -5.34 17.64 14.96
CA SER A 347 -4.55 18.32 16.00
C SER A 347 -5.23 19.57 16.57
N LEU A 348 -5.88 20.40 15.74
CA LEU A 348 -6.60 21.59 16.20
C LEU A 348 -7.76 21.23 17.13
N LEU A 349 -8.57 20.24 16.75
CA LEU A 349 -9.72 19.80 17.54
C LEU A 349 -9.30 19.13 18.85
N GLU A 350 -8.25 18.31 18.86
CA GLU A 350 -7.68 17.75 20.08
C GLU A 350 -7.22 18.86 21.04
N ASN A 351 -6.50 19.87 20.54
CA ASN A 351 -6.03 21.01 21.34
C ASN A 351 -7.17 21.91 21.85
N GLN A 352 -8.25 22.10 21.07
CA GLN A 352 -9.39 22.96 21.43
C GLN A 352 -10.40 22.27 22.37
N LEU A 353 -10.52 20.95 22.30
CA LEU A 353 -11.61 20.20 22.95
C LEU A 353 -11.14 19.15 23.97
N GLY A 354 -9.86 18.74 23.91
CA GLY A 354 -9.27 17.71 24.77
C GLY A 354 -10.09 16.44 24.81
N ALA A 355 -10.48 15.98 26.00
CA ALA A 355 -11.30 14.78 26.19
C ALA A 355 -12.67 14.78 25.49
N LYS A 356 -13.16 15.92 24.96
CA LYS A 356 -14.37 15.98 24.11
C LYS A 356 -14.08 15.64 22.63
N ALA A 357 -12.82 15.66 22.20
CA ALA A 357 -12.36 15.43 20.82
C ALA A 357 -12.44 13.95 20.38
N THR A 358 -13.57 13.28 20.62
CA THR A 358 -13.70 11.85 20.28
C THR A 358 -13.44 11.61 18.79
N SER A 359 -12.82 10.48 18.43
CA SER A 359 -12.51 10.17 17.03
C SER A 359 -13.75 10.11 16.13
N TYR A 360 -14.93 9.84 16.71
CA TYR A 360 -16.21 9.96 16.02
C TYR A 360 -16.51 11.42 15.66
N PHE A 361 -16.43 12.33 16.63
CA PHE A 361 -16.69 13.76 16.46
C PHE A 361 -15.69 14.45 15.51
N ILE A 362 -14.41 14.11 15.60
CA ILE A 362 -13.39 14.63 14.66
C ILE A 362 -13.69 14.17 13.23
N ASN A 363 -14.04 12.89 13.04
CA ASN A 363 -14.39 12.38 11.71
C ASN A 363 -15.71 12.98 11.21
N GLU A 364 -16.71 13.17 12.08
CA GLU A 364 -17.98 13.85 11.79
C GLU A 364 -17.72 15.26 11.20
N ILE A 365 -16.87 16.06 11.85
CA ILE A 365 -16.45 17.39 11.35
C ILE A 365 -15.70 17.28 10.01
N ILE A 366 -14.70 16.40 9.89
CA ILE A 366 -13.93 16.21 8.65
C ILE A 366 -14.84 15.83 7.48
N GLU A 367 -15.79 14.94 7.70
CA GLU A 367 -16.73 14.49 6.67
C GLU A 367 -17.77 15.58 6.31
N HIS A 368 -18.11 16.48 7.23
CA HIS A 368 -18.86 17.70 6.90
C HIS A 368 -18.03 18.67 6.05
N LEU A 369 -16.76 18.90 6.38
CA LEU A 369 -15.86 19.77 5.60
C LEU A 369 -15.61 19.22 4.19
N LYS A 370 -15.47 17.90 4.02
CA LYS A 370 -15.41 17.25 2.69
C LYS A 370 -16.66 17.52 1.87
N ARG A 371 -17.84 17.22 2.42
CA ARG A 371 -19.14 17.46 1.76
C ARG A 371 -19.36 18.92 1.37
N ALA A 372 -18.88 19.86 2.18
CA ALA A 372 -19.00 21.30 1.92
C ALA A 372 -17.98 21.85 0.92
N SER A 373 -16.94 21.09 0.54
CA SER A 373 -15.82 21.58 -0.28
C SER A 373 -15.54 20.74 -1.55
N TYR A 374 -16.48 19.88 -1.94
CA TYR A 374 -16.32 19.05 -3.14
C TYR A 374 -16.07 19.89 -4.40
N THR A 375 -14.99 19.54 -5.10
CA THR A 375 -14.48 20.20 -6.30
C THR A 375 -14.03 19.11 -7.27
N ASP A 376 -14.22 19.31 -8.58
CA ASP A 376 -13.79 18.31 -9.56
C ASP A 376 -12.26 18.16 -9.58
N ARG A 377 -11.76 16.93 -9.68
CA ARG A 377 -10.31 16.65 -9.66
C ARG A 377 -9.57 17.33 -10.82
N SER A 378 -10.22 17.61 -11.95
CA SER A 378 -9.60 18.32 -13.09
C SER A 378 -9.29 19.79 -12.81
N GLU A 379 -9.82 20.39 -11.74
CA GLU A 379 -9.43 21.73 -11.29
C GLU A 379 -8.11 21.72 -10.47
N PHE A 380 -7.79 20.59 -9.83
CA PHE A 380 -6.55 20.46 -9.06
C PHE A 380 -5.35 20.37 -10.01
N ASN A 381 -4.40 21.30 -9.82
CA ASN A 381 -3.17 21.45 -10.61
C ASN A 381 -3.44 21.68 -12.12
N ASN A 382 -4.54 22.35 -12.47
CA ASN A 382 -4.98 22.54 -13.85
C ASN A 382 -4.10 23.54 -14.65
N TYR A 383 -2.91 23.08 -15.05
CA TYR A 383 -2.01 23.84 -15.91
C TYR A 383 -2.65 24.27 -17.22
N THR A 384 -3.45 23.40 -17.85
CA THR A 384 -4.14 23.69 -19.13
C THR A 384 -5.11 24.87 -19.04
N LYS A 385 -5.64 25.18 -17.85
CA LYS A 385 -6.55 26.31 -17.59
C LYS A 385 -5.81 27.57 -17.17
N HIS A 386 -4.76 27.45 -16.35
CA HIS A 386 -4.11 28.59 -15.71
C HIS A 386 -2.75 28.99 -16.32
N ASN A 387 -2.07 28.08 -17.02
CA ASN A 387 -0.68 28.18 -17.48
C ASN A 387 0.35 28.56 -16.40
N CYS A 388 -0.05 28.50 -15.13
CA CYS A 388 0.76 28.90 -13.98
C CYS A 388 1.46 27.70 -13.32
N ILE A 389 2.59 27.99 -12.67
CA ILE A 389 3.28 27.12 -11.72
C ILE A 389 3.42 27.84 -10.36
N PRO A 390 3.30 27.13 -9.23
CA PRO A 390 3.49 27.69 -7.89
C PRO A 390 4.98 27.69 -7.48
N LEU A 391 5.52 28.87 -7.17
CA LEU A 391 6.88 29.11 -6.68
C LEU A 391 6.84 29.56 -5.22
N GLN A 392 7.99 29.66 -4.52
CA GLN A 392 8.02 29.99 -3.09
C GLN A 392 7.35 31.32 -2.74
N ASN A 393 7.54 32.37 -3.56
CA ASN A 393 7.03 33.72 -3.33
C ASN A 393 5.68 34.03 -4.01
N GLY A 394 5.31 33.32 -5.08
CA GLY A 394 4.09 33.60 -5.85
C GLY A 394 3.85 32.57 -6.95
N LEU A 395 3.02 32.92 -7.93
CA LEU A 395 2.80 32.14 -9.14
C LEU A 395 3.66 32.66 -10.28
N PHE A 396 4.06 31.78 -11.21
CA PHE A 396 4.72 32.18 -12.45
C PHE A 396 3.98 31.59 -13.65
N ASN A 397 3.68 32.43 -14.63
CA ASN A 397 2.86 32.11 -15.79
C ASN A 397 3.77 31.73 -16.97
N LEU A 398 3.74 30.46 -17.37
CA LEU A 398 4.61 29.91 -18.42
C LEU A 398 4.18 30.28 -19.85
N SER A 399 3.02 30.93 -20.03
CA SER A 399 2.60 31.47 -21.33
C SER A 399 2.94 32.96 -21.51
N THR A 400 2.79 33.77 -20.46
CA THR A 400 3.15 35.20 -20.50
C THR A 400 4.59 35.48 -20.07
N MET A 401 5.26 34.52 -19.43
CA MET A 401 6.55 34.65 -18.75
C MET A 401 6.55 35.74 -17.65
N GLN A 402 5.40 35.92 -16.99
CA GLN A 402 5.20 36.91 -15.93
C GLN A 402 5.01 36.25 -14.55
N TYR A 403 5.30 37.02 -13.52
CA TYR A 403 5.08 36.66 -12.12
C TYR A 403 3.77 37.28 -11.61
N GLU A 404 2.98 36.49 -10.89
CA GLU A 404 1.66 36.84 -10.36
C GLU A 404 1.62 36.55 -8.84
N PRO A 405 0.83 37.28 -8.04
CA PRO A 405 0.55 36.90 -6.65
C PRO A 405 -0.11 35.52 -6.55
N PHE A 406 -0.13 34.94 -5.34
CA PHE A 406 -0.93 33.73 -5.09
C PHE A 406 -2.43 34.02 -5.20
N ASP A 407 -3.15 33.04 -5.74
CA ASP A 407 -4.59 33.10 -5.99
C ASP A 407 -5.23 31.80 -5.43
N PRO A 408 -6.11 31.89 -4.41
CA PRO A 408 -6.76 30.72 -3.82
C PRO A 408 -7.68 29.93 -4.77
N GLU A 409 -8.15 30.52 -5.87
CA GLU A 409 -8.99 29.82 -6.85
C GLU A 409 -8.17 29.05 -7.90
N LYS A 410 -6.84 29.26 -7.95
CA LYS A 410 -5.91 28.40 -8.71
C LYS A 410 -5.43 27.25 -7.82
N ILE A 411 -6.14 26.12 -7.86
CA ILE A 411 -5.99 25.02 -6.90
C ILE A 411 -4.71 24.20 -7.15
N PHE A 412 -3.58 24.64 -6.61
CA PHE A 412 -2.31 23.88 -6.64
C PHE A 412 -2.08 23.07 -5.35
N THR A 413 -1.62 21.83 -5.46
CA THR A 413 -1.26 20.95 -4.31
C THR A 413 0.24 20.67 -4.19
N TYR A 414 1.06 21.35 -4.99
CA TYR A 414 2.52 21.29 -4.96
C TYR A 414 3.10 22.71 -5.01
N LYS A 415 4.39 22.85 -4.72
CA LYS A 415 5.14 24.11 -4.83
C LYS A 415 6.55 23.78 -5.32
N LEU A 416 7.12 24.56 -6.22
CA LEU A 416 8.54 24.47 -6.55
C LEU A 416 9.35 25.15 -5.44
N ASN A 417 10.49 24.58 -5.09
CA ASN A 417 11.35 25.06 -4.02
C ASN A 417 12.38 26.06 -4.56
N VAL A 418 11.87 27.15 -5.14
CA VAL A 418 12.64 28.30 -5.63
C VAL A 418 11.75 29.54 -5.58
N ALA A 419 12.33 30.71 -5.32
CA ALA A 419 11.66 32.00 -5.47
C ALA A 419 11.99 32.60 -6.84
N TYR A 420 11.06 33.36 -7.44
CA TYR A 420 11.38 34.11 -8.63
C TYR A 420 12.05 35.45 -8.28
N ASN A 421 13.26 35.67 -8.78
CA ASN A 421 13.97 36.95 -8.78
C ASN A 421 14.45 37.22 -10.22
N PRO A 422 13.88 38.19 -10.96
CA PRO A 422 14.22 38.42 -12.37
C PRO A 422 15.66 38.91 -12.60
N ALA A 423 16.32 39.48 -11.58
CA ALA A 423 17.70 39.94 -11.68
C ALA A 423 18.74 38.83 -11.44
N ALA A 424 18.32 37.71 -10.83
CA ALA A 424 19.22 36.67 -10.33
C ALA A 424 20.02 35.95 -11.42
N GLN A 425 21.27 35.63 -11.09
CA GLN A 425 22.28 35.03 -11.97
C GLN A 425 22.89 33.77 -11.34
N CYS A 426 23.42 32.86 -12.15
CA CYS A 426 23.97 31.57 -11.68
C CYS A 426 25.40 31.25 -12.16
N PRO A 427 26.41 32.06 -11.74
CA PRO A 427 27.78 31.94 -12.24
C PRO A 427 28.51 30.65 -11.84
N ASN A 428 28.25 30.10 -10.64
CA ASN A 428 28.86 28.84 -10.21
C ASN A 428 28.22 27.64 -10.91
N TRP A 429 26.90 27.67 -11.10
CA TRP A 429 26.19 26.68 -11.92
C TRP A 429 26.69 26.67 -13.37
N LEU A 430 26.74 27.83 -14.04
CA LEU A 430 27.26 27.92 -15.42
C LEU A 430 28.70 27.42 -15.52
N LYS A 431 29.57 27.82 -14.58
CA LYS A 431 30.94 27.34 -14.48
C LYS A 431 31.04 25.83 -14.22
N PHE A 432 30.08 25.23 -13.50
CA PHE A 432 29.98 23.79 -13.33
C PHE A 432 29.54 23.10 -14.64
N ILE A 433 28.58 23.63 -15.36
CA ILE A 433 28.15 23.09 -16.67
C ILE A 433 29.28 23.15 -17.72
N ASP A 434 30.06 24.25 -17.78
CA ASP A 434 31.30 24.37 -18.58
C ASP A 434 32.37 23.31 -18.22
N GLN A 435 32.35 22.76 -16.98
CA GLN A 435 33.28 21.68 -16.58
C GLN A 435 32.78 20.29 -16.97
N ILE A 436 31.47 20.02 -16.87
CA ILE A 436 30.93 18.66 -17.02
C ILE A 436 30.47 18.30 -18.44
N LEU A 437 30.21 19.28 -19.31
CA LEU A 437 29.67 19.06 -20.65
C LEU A 437 30.33 19.94 -21.72
N PRO A 438 30.54 19.42 -22.94
CA PRO A 438 30.83 20.23 -24.12
C PRO A 438 29.75 21.29 -24.39
N ARG A 439 30.15 22.44 -24.96
CA ARG A 439 29.25 23.59 -25.14
C ARG A 439 28.09 23.33 -26.10
N GLU A 440 28.23 22.40 -27.03
CA GLU A 440 27.16 21.94 -27.92
C GLU A 440 26.04 21.17 -27.19
N ASP A 441 26.30 20.63 -26.00
CA ASP A 441 25.30 19.92 -25.18
C ASP A 441 24.60 20.84 -24.16
N HIS A 442 25.13 22.06 -23.92
CA HIS A 442 24.56 23.03 -22.98
C HIS A 442 23.11 23.44 -23.33
N PRO A 443 22.74 23.71 -24.61
CA PRO A 443 21.37 24.09 -24.95
C PRO A 443 20.37 22.98 -24.65
N LEU A 444 20.73 21.72 -24.96
CA LEU A 444 19.90 20.54 -24.70
C LEU A 444 19.69 20.30 -23.20
N LEU A 445 20.73 20.48 -22.38
CA LEU A 445 20.57 20.41 -20.91
C LEU A 445 19.65 21.52 -20.39
N GLN A 446 19.85 22.76 -20.84
CA GLN A 446 19.05 23.91 -20.42
C GLN A 446 17.57 23.74 -20.79
N GLU A 447 17.30 23.28 -22.01
CA GLU A 447 15.95 22.95 -22.49
C GLU A 447 15.34 21.80 -21.68
N TRP A 448 16.10 20.76 -21.33
CA TRP A 448 15.60 19.64 -20.55
C TRP A 448 15.23 20.03 -19.11
N LEU A 449 16.09 20.80 -18.45
CA LEU A 449 15.83 21.28 -17.10
C LEU A 449 14.67 22.31 -17.10
N GLY A 450 14.57 23.15 -18.14
CA GLY A 450 13.37 23.95 -18.40
C GLY A 450 12.10 23.11 -18.59
N TYR A 451 12.17 22.01 -19.36
CA TYR A 451 11.05 21.10 -19.57
C TYR A 451 10.59 20.40 -18.28
N CYS A 452 11.48 20.19 -17.31
CA CYS A 452 11.13 19.65 -16.00
C CYS A 452 10.25 20.61 -15.16
N ILE A 453 10.25 21.91 -15.43
CA ILE A 453 9.36 22.89 -14.80
C ILE A 453 7.92 22.77 -15.34
N LEU A 454 7.77 22.55 -16.64
CA LEU A 454 6.47 22.49 -17.34
C LEU A 454 5.64 21.30 -16.84
N PRO A 455 4.45 21.47 -16.25
CA PRO A 455 3.61 20.35 -15.77
C PRO A 455 2.74 19.71 -16.87
N ALA A 456 3.32 19.45 -18.05
CA ALA A 456 2.72 18.76 -19.19
C ALA A 456 3.81 17.98 -19.98
N MET A 457 3.48 17.06 -20.89
CA MET A 457 4.49 16.23 -21.60
C MET A 457 4.49 16.34 -23.14
N PRO A 458 4.29 17.53 -23.75
CA PRO A 458 3.97 17.69 -25.17
C PRO A 458 5.09 17.34 -26.17
N LYS A 459 6.31 17.06 -25.69
CA LYS A 459 7.44 16.62 -26.56
C LYS A 459 7.64 15.10 -26.54
N HIS A 460 6.95 14.38 -25.66
CA HIS A 460 7.00 12.93 -25.47
C HIS A 460 8.40 12.29 -25.27
N LYS A 461 9.37 13.04 -24.73
CA LYS A 461 10.77 12.60 -24.62
C LYS A 461 11.12 11.96 -23.26
N ILE A 462 12.23 11.24 -23.26
CA ILE A 462 13.00 10.71 -22.10
C ILE A 462 14.48 11.11 -22.26
N MET A 463 15.14 11.46 -21.16
CA MET A 463 16.54 11.89 -21.17
C MET A 463 17.47 10.85 -20.55
N TRP A 464 18.46 10.42 -21.31
CA TRP A 464 19.56 9.57 -20.84
C TRP A 464 20.77 10.44 -20.50
N PHE A 465 21.28 10.33 -19.28
CA PHE A 465 22.58 10.86 -18.89
C PHE A 465 23.59 9.71 -18.94
N TYR A 466 24.40 9.68 -19.99
CA TYR A 466 25.33 8.59 -20.30
C TYR A 466 26.78 8.92 -19.89
N GLY A 467 27.50 7.94 -19.32
CA GLY A 467 28.95 8.00 -19.07
C GLY A 467 29.37 7.29 -17.78
N THR A 468 30.68 7.25 -17.50
CA THR A 468 31.28 6.57 -16.33
C THR A 468 30.88 7.19 -14.97
N GLY A 469 31.42 6.67 -13.87
CA GLY A 469 31.23 7.27 -12.55
C GLY A 469 31.83 8.67 -12.45
N ARG A 470 31.59 9.38 -11.34
CA ARG A 470 32.26 10.65 -10.98
C ARG A 470 32.29 11.74 -12.07
N ASN A 471 31.28 11.81 -12.93
CA ASN A 471 31.23 12.73 -14.08
C ASN A 471 30.14 13.82 -13.98
N GLY A 472 29.74 14.22 -12.78
CA GLY A 472 28.79 15.32 -12.55
C GLY A 472 27.29 14.99 -12.70
N LYS A 473 26.90 13.89 -13.36
CA LYS A 473 25.48 13.48 -13.55
C LYS A 473 24.60 13.67 -12.30
N GLY A 474 25.00 13.08 -11.17
CA GLY A 474 24.23 13.14 -9.91
C GLY A 474 24.17 14.53 -9.26
N ARG A 475 25.03 15.47 -9.64
CA ARG A 475 25.01 16.87 -9.15
C ARG A 475 24.02 17.73 -9.93
N VAL A 476 23.87 17.45 -11.24
CA VAL A 476 22.75 17.97 -12.05
C VAL A 476 21.42 17.50 -11.47
N ILE A 477 21.31 16.21 -11.14
CA ILE A 477 20.10 15.63 -10.51
C ILE A 477 19.80 16.26 -9.14
N ALA A 478 20.77 16.35 -8.23
CA ALA A 478 20.59 17.01 -6.94
C ALA A 478 20.13 18.48 -7.08
N THR A 479 20.57 19.18 -8.13
CA THR A 479 20.16 20.57 -8.41
C THR A 479 18.71 20.66 -8.88
N ILE A 480 18.28 19.82 -9.83
CA ILE A 480 16.88 19.82 -10.27
C ILE A 480 15.93 19.33 -9.16
N GLU A 481 16.32 18.35 -8.35
CA GLU A 481 15.56 17.91 -7.17
C GLU A 481 15.41 19.02 -6.11
N HIS A 482 16.43 19.87 -5.93
CA HIS A 482 16.34 21.02 -5.02
C HIS A 482 15.36 22.07 -5.54
N ILE A 483 15.44 22.44 -6.83
CA ILE A 483 14.61 23.49 -7.44
C ILE A 483 13.15 23.03 -7.60
N ILE A 484 12.94 21.82 -8.12
CA ILE A 484 11.61 21.23 -8.30
C ILE A 484 10.99 20.85 -6.96
N GLY A 485 11.80 20.53 -5.95
CA GLY A 485 11.37 20.11 -4.62
C GLY A 485 11.09 18.60 -4.55
N LYS A 486 11.71 17.92 -3.57
CA LYS A 486 11.68 16.44 -3.45
C LYS A 486 10.28 15.82 -3.35
N SER A 487 9.28 16.56 -2.87
CA SER A 487 7.86 16.14 -2.89
C SER A 487 7.35 15.85 -4.31
N ASN A 488 7.90 16.54 -5.30
CA ASN A 488 7.47 16.56 -6.70
C ASN A 488 8.33 15.61 -7.57
N CYS A 489 9.23 14.85 -6.93
CA CYS A 489 10.11 13.85 -7.55
C CYS A 489 9.63 12.41 -7.29
N SER A 490 10.10 11.49 -8.12
CA SER A 490 9.87 10.04 -8.05
C SER A 490 11.14 9.28 -8.46
N TYR A 491 11.27 8.02 -8.04
CA TYR A 491 12.51 7.23 -8.15
C TYR A 491 12.24 5.83 -8.71
N LEU A 492 11.38 5.75 -9.72
CA LEU A 492 10.97 4.49 -10.35
C LEU A 492 12.03 4.02 -11.33
N GLU A 493 12.39 2.75 -11.24
CA GLU A 493 13.38 2.18 -12.14
C GLU A 493 12.79 1.73 -13.48
N LEU A 494 13.58 1.78 -14.56
CA LEU A 494 13.13 1.36 -15.89
C LEU A 494 12.60 -0.09 -15.93
N LYS A 495 13.05 -0.94 -15.01
CA LYS A 495 12.57 -2.32 -14.83
C LYS A 495 11.14 -2.40 -14.27
N GLU A 496 10.68 -1.39 -13.52
CA GLU A 496 9.32 -1.30 -12.98
C GLU A 496 8.31 -0.76 -14.01
N PHE A 497 8.79 -0.27 -15.15
CA PHE A 497 7.95 0.07 -16.31
C PHE A 497 7.60 -1.18 -17.15
N ASP A 498 7.46 -2.34 -16.53
CA ASP A 498 7.07 -3.61 -17.17
C ASP A 498 5.55 -3.91 -17.14
N GLY A 499 4.80 -3.26 -16.25
CA GLY A 499 3.35 -3.47 -16.08
C GLY A 499 2.97 -4.61 -15.12
N GLU A 500 3.97 -5.32 -14.57
CA GLU A 500 3.81 -6.18 -13.39
C GLU A 500 3.74 -5.29 -12.13
N HIS A 501 4.61 -4.26 -12.06
CA HIS A 501 4.72 -3.30 -10.96
C HIS A 501 3.62 -2.20 -10.94
N ARG A 502 2.33 -2.58 -11.01
CA ARG A 502 1.18 -1.62 -11.11
C ARG A 502 1.03 -0.64 -9.94
N PHE A 503 1.45 -1.05 -8.74
CA PHE A 503 1.49 -0.16 -7.57
C PHE A 503 2.61 0.89 -7.68
N SER A 504 3.71 0.57 -8.36
CA SER A 504 4.83 1.49 -8.54
C SER A 504 4.45 2.66 -9.45
N ILE A 505 3.65 2.42 -10.50
CA ILE A 505 3.15 3.47 -11.41
C ILE A 505 2.37 4.57 -10.67
N ALA A 506 1.69 4.26 -9.56
CA ALA A 506 0.99 5.26 -8.74
C ALA A 506 1.94 6.37 -8.21
N GLN A 507 3.24 6.08 -8.07
CA GLN A 507 4.22 7.05 -7.58
C GLN A 507 4.54 8.18 -8.57
N LEU A 508 4.15 8.07 -9.85
CA LEU A 508 4.24 9.16 -10.84
C LEU A 508 3.15 10.23 -10.66
N TYR A 509 2.08 9.95 -9.89
CA TYR A 509 0.97 10.87 -9.75
C TYR A 509 1.40 12.18 -9.08
N GLY A 510 1.11 13.32 -9.73
CA GLY A 510 1.48 14.65 -9.25
C GLY A 510 2.99 14.96 -9.28
N LYS A 511 3.80 14.16 -9.98
CA LYS A 511 5.26 14.35 -10.07
C LYS A 511 5.69 15.08 -11.33
N LEU A 512 6.73 15.89 -11.23
CA LEU A 512 7.35 16.63 -12.33
C LEU A 512 8.65 15.96 -12.83
N VAL A 513 9.29 15.14 -11.99
CA VAL A 513 10.54 14.44 -12.30
C VAL A 513 10.47 12.98 -11.84
N ASN A 514 10.97 12.05 -12.65
CA ASN A 514 11.32 10.70 -12.23
C ASN A 514 12.81 10.44 -12.52
N VAL A 515 13.54 9.84 -11.56
CA VAL A 515 14.94 9.46 -11.73
C VAL A 515 15.07 7.94 -11.66
N SER A 516 15.55 7.33 -12.74
CA SER A 516 15.94 5.91 -12.80
C SER A 516 17.48 5.80 -12.77
N SER A 517 18.02 4.89 -11.97
CA SER A 517 19.46 4.66 -11.78
C SER A 517 19.85 3.23 -12.12
N GLU A 518 20.85 3.09 -12.99
CA GLU A 518 21.42 1.79 -13.42
C GLU A 518 20.42 0.88 -14.16
N PRO A 519 20.18 1.14 -15.47
CA PRO A 519 19.33 0.27 -16.29
C PRO A 519 19.85 -1.18 -16.30
N SER A 520 19.05 -2.10 -15.76
CA SER A 520 19.43 -3.52 -15.69
C SER A 520 19.60 -4.12 -17.09
N THR A 521 20.81 -4.55 -17.42
CA THR A 521 21.17 -5.12 -18.75
C THR A 521 20.58 -6.52 -19.01
N ILE A 522 19.98 -7.15 -17.99
CA ILE A 522 19.54 -8.55 -17.99
C ILE A 522 18.12 -8.74 -18.56
N LYS A 523 17.19 -7.79 -18.34
CA LYS A 523 15.83 -7.80 -18.90
C LYS A 523 15.75 -6.82 -20.09
N ASP A 524 15.01 -7.18 -21.15
CA ASP A 524 14.72 -6.24 -22.24
C ASP A 524 13.79 -5.11 -21.76
N LEU A 525 14.08 -3.87 -22.18
CA LEU A 525 13.27 -2.69 -21.84
C LEU A 525 11.85 -2.79 -22.42
N GLN A 526 10.83 -2.64 -21.56
CA GLN A 526 9.42 -2.71 -21.96
C GLN A 526 8.93 -1.37 -22.55
N THR A 527 9.32 -1.14 -23.80
CA THR A 527 9.00 0.10 -24.53
C THR A 527 7.50 0.43 -24.68
N PRO A 528 6.52 -0.51 -24.67
CA PRO A 528 5.11 -0.14 -24.79
C PRO A 528 4.59 0.69 -23.61
N LEU A 529 4.95 0.33 -22.37
CA LEU A 529 4.56 1.11 -21.20
C LEU A 529 5.38 2.40 -21.10
N LEU A 530 6.67 2.37 -21.47
CA LEU A 530 7.46 3.61 -21.56
C LEU A 530 6.88 4.60 -22.59
N LYS A 531 6.35 4.10 -23.72
CA LYS A 531 5.67 4.92 -24.74
C LYS A 531 4.38 5.58 -24.22
N LYS A 532 3.67 4.94 -23.28
CA LYS A 532 2.52 5.50 -22.56
C LYS A 532 2.93 6.49 -21.47
N ILE A 533 3.95 6.17 -20.67
CA ILE A 533 4.48 7.06 -19.61
C ILE A 533 5.03 8.36 -20.23
N THR A 534 5.67 8.26 -21.40
CA THR A 534 6.15 9.42 -22.15
C THR A 534 5.09 10.04 -23.05
N GLY A 535 4.00 9.36 -23.34
CA GLY A 535 2.86 9.90 -24.08
C GLY A 535 1.93 10.68 -23.15
N GLU A 536 1.09 11.55 -23.70
CA GLU A 536 -0.01 12.16 -22.95
C GLU A 536 -1.23 11.21 -22.82
N ASP A 537 -0.95 9.90 -22.71
CA ASP A 537 -1.92 8.83 -22.49
C ASP A 537 -2.41 8.82 -21.03
N THR A 538 -3.60 8.27 -20.79
CA THR A 538 -4.05 7.95 -19.44
C THR A 538 -3.39 6.67 -18.94
N LEU A 539 -2.71 6.76 -17.79
CA LEU A 539 -2.21 5.65 -17.00
C LEU A 539 -3.23 5.28 -15.92
N ASP A 540 -3.52 3.99 -15.78
CA ASP A 540 -4.26 3.44 -14.63
C ASP A 540 -3.28 2.85 -13.62
N ALA A 541 -3.35 3.29 -12.37
CA ALA A 541 -2.58 2.73 -11.27
C ALA A 541 -3.47 2.18 -10.16
N GLU A 542 -2.95 1.20 -9.43
CA GLU A 542 -3.64 0.58 -8.29
C GLU A 542 -3.08 1.18 -6.98
N VAL A 543 -3.96 1.73 -6.14
CA VAL A 543 -3.59 2.43 -4.90
C VAL A 543 -3.83 1.49 -3.72
N LYS A 544 -2.77 1.18 -2.96
CA LYS A 544 -2.85 0.29 -1.80
C LYS A 544 -3.92 0.77 -0.82
N ASN A 545 -4.85 -0.13 -0.45
CA ASN A 545 -5.99 0.10 0.43
C ASN A 545 -7.12 1.02 -0.09
N LYS A 546 -7.09 1.56 -1.32
CA LYS A 546 -8.28 2.18 -1.96
C LYS A 546 -8.88 1.21 -3.00
N GLN A 547 -10.21 1.14 -3.09
CA GLN A 547 -10.91 0.24 -4.05
C GLN A 547 -10.99 0.81 -5.47
N LYS A 548 -11.03 2.14 -5.62
CA LYS A 548 -10.99 2.82 -6.93
C LYS A 548 -9.56 2.80 -7.47
N ARG A 549 -9.39 2.60 -8.78
CA ARG A 549 -8.10 2.83 -9.47
C ARG A 549 -7.85 4.34 -9.62
N LEU A 550 -6.58 4.71 -9.66
CA LEU A 550 -6.12 6.08 -9.91
C LEU A 550 -5.76 6.21 -11.39
N SER A 551 -6.68 6.75 -12.20
CA SER A 551 -6.46 7.06 -13.61
C SER A 551 -5.95 8.50 -13.77
N PHE A 552 -4.79 8.72 -14.39
CA PHE A 552 -4.16 10.05 -14.55
C PHE A 552 -3.27 10.14 -15.79
N LYS A 553 -2.95 11.36 -16.27
CA LYS A 553 -1.89 11.57 -17.27
C LYS A 553 -0.55 11.78 -16.58
N ASN A 554 0.52 11.17 -17.08
CA ASN A 554 1.85 11.46 -16.56
C ASN A 554 2.33 12.86 -16.98
N VAL A 555 2.98 13.58 -16.07
CA VAL A 555 3.70 14.82 -16.36
C VAL A 555 5.16 14.78 -15.89
N ALA A 556 5.60 13.67 -15.28
CA ALA A 556 6.94 13.48 -14.75
C ALA A 556 7.97 13.19 -15.83
N LYS A 557 9.09 13.92 -15.83
CA LYS A 557 10.17 13.80 -16.83
C LYS A 557 11.10 12.69 -16.40
N PRO A 558 11.24 11.59 -17.17
CA PRO A 558 12.16 10.52 -16.80
C PRO A 558 13.58 10.93 -17.18
N PHE A 559 14.46 10.96 -16.17
CA PHE A 559 15.90 10.86 -16.33
C PHE A 559 16.31 9.40 -16.16
N VAL A 560 17.27 8.95 -16.97
CA VAL A 560 17.93 7.65 -16.79
C VAL A 560 19.43 7.89 -16.64
N LEU A 561 19.98 7.43 -15.51
CA LEU A 561 21.40 7.53 -15.20
C LEU A 561 22.06 6.18 -15.53
N GLY A 562 22.99 6.17 -16.49
CA GLY A 562 23.62 4.92 -16.92
C GLY A 562 25.06 5.06 -17.42
N ASN A 563 25.85 4.04 -17.13
CA ASN A 563 27.17 3.77 -17.73
C ASN A 563 27.09 2.73 -18.86
N VAL A 564 25.99 1.98 -18.95
CA VAL A 564 25.72 0.96 -19.99
C VAL A 564 24.30 1.16 -20.52
N PHE A 565 24.08 0.77 -21.78
CA PHE A 565 22.77 0.78 -22.42
C PHE A 565 22.01 -0.54 -22.18
N PRO A 566 20.69 -0.50 -21.89
CA PRO A 566 19.87 -1.71 -21.77
C PRO A 566 19.62 -2.34 -23.15
N LYS A 567 19.30 -3.64 -23.18
CA LYS A 567 18.85 -4.29 -24.41
C LYS A 567 17.44 -3.81 -24.76
N VAL A 568 17.26 -3.33 -25.99
CA VAL A 568 15.99 -2.82 -26.52
C VAL A 568 15.61 -3.64 -27.76
N LYS A 569 14.49 -4.38 -27.68
CA LYS A 569 13.93 -5.12 -28.81
C LYS A 569 13.16 -4.25 -29.81
N ASP A 570 12.82 -3.03 -29.41
CA ASP A 570 12.01 -2.10 -30.20
C ASP A 570 12.86 -1.28 -31.19
N THR A 571 12.81 -1.68 -32.45
CA THR A 571 13.47 -0.98 -33.56
C THR A 571 12.62 0.15 -34.15
N SER A 572 11.41 0.40 -33.64
CA SER A 572 10.50 1.39 -34.23
C SER A 572 10.96 2.83 -34.01
N VAL A 573 10.77 3.66 -35.03
CA VAL A 573 11.07 5.10 -35.02
C VAL A 573 10.48 5.79 -33.79
N GLY A 574 9.21 5.49 -33.46
CA GLY A 574 8.52 6.08 -32.30
C GLY A 574 9.02 5.65 -30.91
N PHE A 575 9.98 4.72 -30.78
CA PHE A 575 10.78 4.61 -29.55
C PHE A 575 11.96 5.59 -29.61
N TRP A 576 12.75 5.53 -30.68
CA TRP A 576 13.99 6.30 -30.81
C TRP A 576 13.78 7.83 -30.87
N GLU A 577 12.66 8.32 -31.41
CA GLU A 577 12.28 9.74 -31.39
C GLU A 577 12.03 10.31 -29.98
N ARG A 578 11.72 9.44 -29.01
CA ARG A 578 11.52 9.80 -27.60
C ARG A 578 12.86 9.93 -26.88
N VAL A 579 13.91 9.23 -27.32
CA VAL A 579 15.20 9.19 -26.63
C VAL A 579 16.05 10.40 -27.00
N LYS A 580 16.35 11.25 -26.00
CA LYS A 580 17.44 12.24 -26.05
C LYS A 580 18.56 11.75 -25.12
N ILE A 581 19.81 11.99 -25.49
CA ILE A 581 20.99 11.53 -24.73
C ILE A 581 21.98 12.69 -24.60
N ILE A 582 22.42 12.96 -23.37
CA ILE A 582 23.59 13.77 -23.09
C ILE A 582 24.70 12.82 -22.61
N ARG A 583 25.86 12.88 -23.29
CA ARG A 583 27.09 12.19 -22.88
C ARG A 583 27.87 13.10 -21.96
N PHE A 584 28.32 12.58 -20.82
CA PHE A 584 29.14 13.26 -19.82
C PHE A 584 30.56 12.68 -19.89
N PRO A 585 31.48 13.25 -20.69
CA PRO A 585 32.69 12.57 -21.14
C PRO A 585 33.87 12.66 -20.17
N TYR A 586 33.82 13.52 -19.16
CA TYR A 586 34.92 13.80 -18.24
C TYR A 586 34.76 13.07 -16.90
N GLU A 587 35.82 12.45 -16.38
CA GLU A 587 35.81 11.85 -15.04
C GLU A 587 36.66 12.67 -14.04
N PHE A 588 36.07 13.00 -12.88
CA PHE A 588 36.72 13.81 -11.85
C PHE A 588 37.25 12.93 -10.71
N THR A 589 38.57 12.81 -10.61
CA THR A 589 39.26 11.99 -9.59
C THR A 589 40.35 12.78 -8.86
N GLY A 590 40.82 12.27 -7.72
CA GLY A 590 41.88 12.90 -6.93
C GLY A 590 41.51 14.32 -6.51
N GLN A 591 42.44 15.26 -6.68
CA GLN A 591 42.24 16.69 -6.33
C GLN A 591 41.14 17.38 -7.15
N ASN A 592 40.70 16.79 -8.28
CA ASN A 592 39.61 17.32 -9.09
C ASN A 592 38.23 16.80 -8.63
N GLN A 593 38.17 15.75 -7.80
CA GLN A 593 36.92 15.34 -7.16
C GLN A 593 36.58 16.33 -6.04
N LYS A 594 35.38 16.92 -6.10
CA LYS A 594 34.84 17.79 -5.05
C LYS A 594 33.53 17.23 -4.53
N ASP A 595 33.55 16.74 -3.31
CA ASP A 595 32.36 16.20 -2.66
C ASP A 595 31.39 17.35 -2.33
N ASN A 596 30.09 17.11 -2.57
CA ASN A 596 29.00 18.08 -2.33
C ASN A 596 29.19 19.45 -3.00
N ILE A 597 29.83 19.49 -4.18
CA ILE A 597 30.08 20.70 -4.98
C ILE A 597 28.80 21.51 -5.26
N GLU A 598 27.64 20.87 -5.33
CA GLU A 598 26.34 21.51 -5.54
C GLU A 598 25.97 22.52 -4.46
N ASN A 599 26.49 22.37 -3.23
CA ASN A 599 26.28 23.34 -2.16
C ASN A 599 26.89 24.71 -2.50
N THR A 600 27.86 24.79 -3.42
CA THR A 600 28.43 26.08 -3.87
C THR A 600 27.43 26.98 -4.59
N TRP A 601 26.33 26.42 -5.11
CA TRP A 601 25.20 27.17 -5.66
C TRP A 601 23.90 26.98 -4.86
N LEU A 602 23.61 25.77 -4.37
CA LEU A 602 22.37 25.45 -3.63
C LEU A 602 22.29 26.09 -2.23
N SER A 603 23.40 26.54 -1.65
CA SER A 603 23.38 27.31 -0.39
C SER A 603 23.14 28.81 -0.58
N ASN A 604 22.98 29.29 -1.83
CA ASN A 604 22.71 30.70 -2.15
C ASN A 604 21.32 30.85 -2.82
N PRO A 605 20.30 31.38 -2.12
CA PRO A 605 18.95 31.53 -2.66
C PRO A 605 18.87 32.35 -3.96
N ASP A 606 19.69 33.39 -4.12
CA ASP A 606 19.76 34.15 -5.37
C ASP A 606 20.33 33.32 -6.50
N GLU A 607 21.35 32.49 -6.26
CA GLU A 607 21.87 31.62 -7.32
C GLU A 607 20.89 30.51 -7.69
N VAL A 608 20.16 29.92 -6.72
CA VAL A 608 19.05 28.99 -7.02
C VAL A 608 17.98 29.66 -7.89
N SER A 609 17.64 30.92 -7.60
CA SER A 609 16.73 31.74 -8.42
C SER A 609 17.29 32.01 -9.82
N GLY A 610 18.61 32.24 -9.94
CA GLY A 610 19.31 32.40 -11.20
C GLY A 610 19.37 31.12 -12.05
N ILE A 611 19.45 29.94 -11.43
CA ILE A 611 19.35 28.66 -12.14
C ILE A 611 17.93 28.49 -12.70
N PHE A 612 16.91 28.87 -11.94
CA PHE A 612 15.52 28.87 -12.42
C PHE A 612 15.31 29.84 -13.60
N ASN A 613 15.88 31.05 -13.58
CA ASN A 613 15.89 31.96 -14.74
C ASN A 613 16.57 31.34 -15.98
N TRP A 614 17.69 30.64 -15.77
CA TRP A 614 18.41 29.91 -16.81
C TRP A 614 17.59 28.73 -17.36
N MET A 615 16.83 28.01 -16.52
CA MET A 615 15.90 26.96 -16.93
C MET A 615 14.69 27.51 -17.71
N LEU A 616 14.10 28.61 -17.26
CA LEU A 616 13.02 29.32 -17.97
C LEU A 616 13.46 29.76 -19.37
N THR A 617 14.71 30.21 -19.51
CA THR A 617 15.32 30.57 -20.82
C THR A 617 15.40 29.35 -21.75
N GLY A 618 15.74 28.17 -21.22
CA GLY A 618 15.72 26.91 -21.98
C GLY A 618 14.32 26.46 -22.36
N LEU A 619 13.34 26.56 -21.45
CA LEU A 619 11.95 26.23 -21.72
C LEU A 619 11.35 27.11 -22.83
N ASN A 620 11.57 28.42 -22.76
CA ASN A 620 11.13 29.36 -23.80
C ASN A 620 11.74 29.01 -25.17
N ARG A 621 13.05 28.67 -25.22
CA ARG A 621 13.68 28.20 -26.46
C ARG A 621 13.03 26.92 -26.99
N LEU A 622 12.88 25.88 -26.16
CA LEU A 622 12.24 24.60 -26.50
C LEU A 622 10.81 24.78 -27.04
N LEU A 623 10.03 25.68 -26.44
CA LEU A 623 8.66 25.97 -26.88
C LEU A 623 8.67 26.71 -28.23
N SER A 624 9.52 27.74 -28.38
CA SER A 624 9.60 28.54 -29.62
C SER A 624 10.15 27.80 -30.84
N GLN A 625 11.07 26.84 -30.67
CA GLN A 625 11.73 26.13 -31.76
C GLN A 625 11.09 24.76 -32.11
N GLY A 626 10.11 24.30 -31.33
CA GLY A 626 9.29 23.12 -31.65
C GLY A 626 9.77 21.78 -31.06
N ASP A 627 11.07 21.47 -31.03
CA ASP A 627 11.64 20.29 -30.34
C ASP A 627 13.01 20.62 -29.71
N PHE A 628 13.59 19.67 -28.98
CA PHE A 628 14.91 19.82 -28.34
C PHE A 628 16.05 19.92 -29.35
N THR A 629 17.00 20.82 -29.08
CA THR A 629 18.27 20.96 -29.79
C THR A 629 19.00 19.61 -29.90
N ASP A 630 19.41 19.24 -31.12
CA ASP A 630 20.27 18.08 -31.34
C ASP A 630 21.75 18.49 -31.32
N SER A 631 22.52 18.02 -30.34
CA SER A 631 23.99 18.08 -30.44
C SER A 631 24.51 16.97 -31.37
N LYS A 632 25.76 17.13 -31.85
CA LYS A 632 26.48 16.07 -32.57
C LYS A 632 26.69 14.85 -31.67
N ASN A 633 27.07 15.09 -30.41
CA ASN A 633 27.34 14.07 -29.41
C ASN A 633 26.09 13.22 -29.12
N THR A 634 24.90 13.83 -29.07
CA THR A 634 23.61 13.11 -28.95
C THR A 634 23.38 12.16 -30.13
N LYS A 635 23.62 12.60 -31.37
CA LYS A 635 23.39 11.78 -32.57
C LYS A 635 24.33 10.58 -32.65
N GLU A 636 25.60 10.79 -32.33
CA GLU A 636 26.60 9.72 -32.27
C GLU A 636 26.30 8.75 -31.12
N THR A 637 25.94 9.24 -29.94
CA THR A 637 25.59 8.40 -28.77
C THR A 637 24.27 7.63 -28.96
N ILE A 638 23.27 8.17 -29.69
CA ILE A 638 22.08 7.40 -30.09
C ILE A 638 22.44 6.27 -31.07
N THR A 639 23.45 6.48 -31.90
CA THR A 639 23.96 5.45 -32.83
C THR A 639 24.72 4.37 -32.07
N GLU A 640 25.49 4.75 -31.04
CA GLU A 640 26.13 3.85 -30.08
C GLU A 640 25.09 2.98 -29.34
N PHE A 641 24.03 3.58 -28.78
CA PHE A 641 22.92 2.87 -28.12
C PHE A 641 22.21 1.89 -29.08
N LYS A 642 21.94 2.30 -30.33
CA LYS A 642 21.34 1.39 -31.34
C LYS A 642 22.23 0.17 -31.60
N ARG A 643 23.55 0.36 -31.75
CA ARG A 643 24.51 -0.73 -31.97
C ARG A 643 24.64 -1.66 -30.76
N ALA A 644 24.62 -1.11 -29.54
CA ALA A 644 24.60 -1.89 -28.31
C ALA A 644 23.30 -2.68 -28.10
N SER A 645 22.17 -2.20 -28.66
CA SER A 645 20.86 -2.85 -28.54
C SER A 645 20.66 -4.01 -29.52
N ASP A 646 21.14 -3.87 -30.76
CA ASP A 646 21.13 -4.92 -31.79
C ASP A 646 22.55 -5.15 -32.31
N THR A 647 23.35 -5.88 -31.52
CA THR A 647 24.74 -6.23 -31.88
C THR A 647 24.82 -7.05 -33.17
N ILE A 648 23.77 -7.80 -33.51
CA ILE A 648 23.69 -8.56 -34.77
C ILE A 648 23.46 -7.59 -35.94
N GLY A 649 22.57 -6.59 -35.78
CA GLY A 649 22.40 -5.51 -36.75
C GLY A 649 23.67 -4.68 -36.94
N ALA A 650 24.35 -4.32 -35.85
CA ALA A 650 25.62 -3.59 -35.90
C ALA A 650 26.71 -4.37 -36.65
N TRP A 651 26.86 -5.66 -36.33
CA TRP A 651 27.74 -6.58 -37.04
C TRP A 651 27.37 -6.75 -38.51
N LEU A 652 26.08 -6.83 -38.85
CA LEU A 652 25.60 -6.91 -40.22
C LEU A 652 26.01 -5.69 -41.06
N ASP A 653 25.89 -4.47 -40.51
CA ASP A 653 26.35 -3.25 -41.19
C ASP A 653 27.89 -3.19 -41.28
N THR A 654 28.59 -3.56 -40.20
CA THR A 654 30.05 -3.41 -40.08
C THR A 654 30.84 -4.50 -40.81
N ASN A 655 30.43 -5.76 -40.74
CA ASN A 655 31.21 -6.93 -41.21
C ASN A 655 30.61 -7.60 -42.46
N CYS A 656 29.35 -7.36 -42.85
CA CYS A 656 28.73 -8.07 -43.99
C CYS A 656 28.54 -7.20 -45.25
N ILE A 657 28.46 -7.88 -46.40
CA ILE A 657 28.10 -7.34 -47.72
C ILE A 657 26.81 -8.02 -48.18
N PHE A 658 25.80 -7.24 -48.52
CA PHE A 658 24.51 -7.74 -49.02
C PHE A 658 24.49 -7.79 -50.54
N ASP A 659 24.31 -8.99 -51.09
CA ASP A 659 24.34 -9.28 -52.53
C ASP A 659 23.65 -10.62 -52.80
N GLN A 660 22.69 -10.65 -53.74
CA GLN A 660 21.79 -11.78 -53.97
C GLN A 660 22.53 -13.05 -54.41
N ASP A 661 23.63 -12.90 -55.16
CA ASP A 661 24.41 -14.03 -55.70
C ASP A 661 25.48 -14.53 -54.73
N LYS A 662 25.70 -13.84 -53.60
CA LYS A 662 26.67 -14.22 -52.59
C LYS A 662 26.09 -15.22 -51.58
N TYR A 663 26.92 -16.17 -51.18
CA TYR A 663 26.66 -17.21 -50.19
C TYR A 663 27.70 -17.14 -49.07
N GLU A 664 27.28 -17.38 -47.84
CA GLU A 664 28.20 -17.66 -46.73
C GLU A 664 27.65 -18.73 -45.78
N THR A 665 28.55 -19.47 -45.14
CA THR A 665 28.21 -20.60 -44.26
C THR A 665 27.71 -20.13 -42.90
N ASN A 666 26.84 -20.92 -42.27
CA ASN A 666 26.36 -20.66 -40.90
C ASN A 666 27.52 -20.49 -39.91
N GLN A 667 28.53 -21.37 -40.02
CA GLN A 667 29.68 -21.40 -39.12
C GLN A 667 30.50 -20.10 -39.24
N ALA A 668 30.96 -19.74 -40.44
CA ALA A 668 31.75 -18.52 -40.64
C ALA A 668 31.02 -17.26 -40.21
N LEU A 669 29.72 -17.13 -40.53
CA LEU A 669 28.90 -15.98 -40.09
C LEU A 669 28.85 -15.87 -38.55
N TYR A 670 28.69 -16.99 -37.84
CA TYR A 670 28.55 -16.97 -36.38
C TYR A 670 29.88 -16.90 -35.63
N GLU A 671 30.97 -17.40 -36.21
CA GLU A 671 32.33 -17.24 -35.68
C GLU A 671 32.83 -15.80 -35.83
N ASP A 672 32.62 -15.16 -36.99
CA ASP A 672 32.93 -13.73 -37.19
C ASP A 672 32.08 -12.83 -36.28
N TYR A 673 30.78 -13.14 -36.10
CA TYR A 673 29.93 -12.45 -35.13
C TYR A 673 30.43 -12.57 -33.69
N LYS A 674 30.94 -13.74 -33.27
CA LYS A 674 31.53 -13.93 -31.94
C LYS A 674 32.77 -13.05 -31.73
N LEU A 675 33.68 -13.05 -32.70
CA LEU A 675 34.88 -12.20 -32.66
C LEU A 675 34.51 -10.72 -32.61
N TYR A 676 33.51 -10.29 -33.40
CA TYR A 676 33.01 -8.91 -33.38
C TYR A 676 32.44 -8.49 -32.03
N VAL A 677 31.62 -9.34 -31.38
CA VAL A 677 31.08 -8.97 -30.06
C VAL A 677 32.13 -8.99 -28.95
N GLU A 678 33.12 -9.88 -29.05
CA GLU A 678 34.24 -9.98 -28.12
C GLU A 678 35.14 -8.73 -28.19
N ASP A 679 35.44 -8.22 -29.39
CA ASP A 679 36.16 -6.96 -29.62
C ASP A 679 35.46 -5.75 -28.98
N ILE A 680 34.12 -5.67 -29.06
CA ILE A 680 33.33 -4.62 -28.37
C ILE A 680 32.99 -4.96 -26.91
N GLY A 681 33.59 -6.00 -26.32
CA GLY A 681 33.43 -6.36 -24.91
C GLY A 681 32.05 -6.90 -24.51
N MET A 682 31.30 -7.50 -25.44
CA MET A 682 29.94 -8.01 -25.24
C MET A 682 29.83 -9.52 -25.42
N ALA A 683 28.92 -10.15 -24.68
CA ALA A 683 28.61 -11.57 -24.83
C ALA A 683 27.74 -11.83 -26.09
N PRO A 684 28.01 -12.89 -26.88
CA PRO A 684 27.25 -13.21 -28.09
C PRO A 684 25.80 -13.61 -27.79
N GLU A 685 24.89 -13.16 -28.65
CA GLU A 685 23.54 -13.69 -28.71
C GLU A 685 23.52 -15.15 -29.19
N THR A 686 22.64 -15.96 -28.61
CA THR A 686 22.55 -17.40 -28.91
C THR A 686 22.37 -17.71 -30.40
N ASP A 687 22.92 -18.84 -30.86
CA ASP A 687 22.78 -19.39 -32.22
C ASP A 687 21.35 -19.26 -32.76
N LYS A 688 20.36 -19.62 -31.94
CA LYS A 688 18.94 -19.58 -32.29
C LYS A 688 18.47 -18.16 -32.64
N ARG A 689 18.87 -17.15 -31.85
CA ARG A 689 18.54 -15.74 -32.08
C ARG A 689 19.34 -15.17 -33.26
N PHE A 690 20.63 -15.50 -33.35
CA PHE A 690 21.49 -15.10 -34.46
C PHE A 690 20.95 -15.55 -35.82
N TYR A 691 20.70 -16.85 -36.00
CA TYR A 691 20.14 -17.39 -37.24
C TYR A 691 18.66 -17.02 -37.46
N GLN A 692 17.94 -16.54 -36.44
CA GLN A 692 16.61 -15.95 -36.61
C GLN A 692 16.72 -14.52 -37.16
N ARG A 693 17.52 -13.65 -36.53
CA ARG A 693 17.74 -12.26 -36.94
C ARG A 693 18.31 -12.14 -38.36
N LEU A 694 19.10 -13.13 -38.80
CA LEU A 694 19.53 -13.29 -40.19
C LEU A 694 18.37 -13.57 -41.17
N ARG A 695 17.35 -14.36 -40.80
CA ARG A 695 16.15 -14.60 -41.64
C ARG A 695 15.22 -13.39 -41.69
N GLU A 696 15.24 -12.58 -40.64
CA GLU A 696 14.49 -11.32 -40.55
C GLU A 696 15.17 -10.18 -41.33
N THR A 697 16.42 -10.37 -41.78
CA THR A 697 17.17 -9.37 -42.53
C THR A 697 16.75 -9.37 -44.01
N PRO A 698 16.33 -8.22 -44.58
CA PRO A 698 15.89 -8.16 -45.97
C PRO A 698 16.92 -8.71 -46.96
N ARG A 699 16.43 -9.42 -48.00
CA ARG A 699 17.21 -10.08 -49.07
C ARG A 699 18.07 -11.28 -48.64
N VAL A 700 18.27 -11.51 -47.34
CA VAL A 700 18.99 -12.69 -46.82
C VAL A 700 18.05 -13.90 -46.76
N LYS A 701 18.48 -15.07 -47.27
CA LYS A 701 17.64 -16.28 -47.36
C LYS A 701 18.42 -17.56 -46.97
N PRO A 702 17.85 -18.46 -46.14
CA PRO A 702 18.48 -19.75 -45.83
C PRO A 702 18.74 -20.59 -47.08
N HIS A 703 19.91 -21.22 -47.15
CA HIS A 703 20.32 -22.05 -48.29
C HIS A 703 21.25 -23.20 -47.88
N LYS A 704 21.32 -24.24 -48.70
CA LYS A 704 22.15 -25.44 -48.47
C LYS A 704 22.98 -25.74 -49.72
N LYS A 705 24.31 -25.67 -49.60
CA LYS A 705 25.26 -25.86 -50.71
C LYS A 705 26.25 -26.97 -50.33
N SER A 706 26.24 -28.08 -51.07
CA SER A 706 27.10 -29.28 -50.90
C SER A 706 27.59 -29.54 -49.45
N ASN A 707 26.79 -30.28 -48.68
CA ASN A 707 26.94 -30.53 -47.23
C ASN A 707 26.94 -29.32 -46.27
N SER A 708 27.24 -28.09 -46.70
CA SER A 708 27.14 -26.91 -45.84
C SER A 708 25.71 -26.32 -45.76
N ARG A 709 25.37 -25.74 -44.60
CA ARG A 709 24.19 -24.89 -44.38
C ARG A 709 24.66 -23.45 -44.22
N GLY A 710 23.92 -22.50 -44.78
CA GLY A 710 24.30 -21.10 -44.82
C GLY A 710 23.17 -20.20 -45.30
N PHE A 711 23.52 -19.01 -45.77
CA PHE A 711 22.57 -18.04 -46.31
C PHE A 711 23.04 -17.51 -47.67
N MET A 712 22.09 -17.34 -48.60
CA MET A 712 22.25 -16.51 -49.79
C MET A 712 21.86 -15.06 -49.46
N GLY A 713 22.34 -14.09 -50.23
CA GLY A 713 22.05 -12.67 -50.02
C GLY A 713 23.11 -11.94 -49.19
N ILE A 714 24.16 -12.64 -48.74
CA ILE A 714 25.11 -12.16 -47.73
C ILE A 714 26.51 -12.78 -47.92
N LYS A 715 27.55 -12.02 -47.59
CA LYS A 715 28.90 -12.54 -47.32
C LYS A 715 29.65 -11.67 -46.31
N LEU A 716 30.60 -12.24 -45.58
CA LEU A 716 31.59 -11.47 -44.83
C LEU A 716 32.40 -10.55 -45.76
N LYS A 717 32.73 -9.35 -45.28
CA LYS A 717 33.78 -8.49 -45.85
C LYS A 717 35.11 -9.20 -45.62
N LEU A 718 35.91 -9.35 -46.67
CA LEU A 718 37.29 -9.80 -46.51
C LEU A 718 38.05 -8.71 -45.74
N GLN A 719 38.37 -8.97 -44.48
CA GLN A 719 39.43 -8.22 -43.81
C GLN A 719 40.73 -8.48 -44.59
N GLN A 720 41.40 -7.41 -45.01
CA GLN A 720 42.77 -7.52 -45.51
C GLN A 720 43.67 -7.80 -44.31
N ILE A 721 43.93 -9.09 -44.05
CA ILE A 721 45.07 -9.49 -43.22
C ILE A 721 46.31 -9.01 -43.97
N ASN A 722 46.94 -7.96 -43.46
CA ASN A 722 48.23 -7.51 -43.95
C ASN A 722 49.29 -8.49 -43.44
N ASP A 723 49.53 -9.56 -44.19
CA ASP A 723 50.61 -10.55 -43.98
C ASP A 723 52.00 -9.92 -44.23
N ASN A 724 52.30 -8.83 -43.51
CA ASN A 724 53.47 -7.99 -43.78
C ASN A 724 53.99 -7.26 -42.54
N GLN A 725 54.21 -8.00 -41.44
CA GLN A 725 55.17 -7.62 -40.40
C GLN A 725 55.66 -8.83 -39.58
N LEU A 726 56.66 -9.54 -40.13
CA LEU A 726 57.46 -10.55 -39.43
C LEU A 726 58.96 -10.34 -39.71
N SER A 727 59.49 -9.20 -39.26
CA SER A 727 60.93 -8.92 -39.19
C SER A 727 61.23 -8.05 -37.96
N PRO A 728 62.12 -8.45 -37.04
CA PRO A 728 62.24 -7.80 -35.72
C PRO A 728 63.29 -6.68 -35.67
N SER A 729 62.88 -5.42 -35.84
CA SER A 729 63.71 -4.24 -35.52
C SER A 729 62.91 -2.93 -35.49
N GLU A 730 63.40 -1.98 -34.66
CA GLU A 730 63.00 -0.55 -34.56
C GLU A 730 61.69 -0.21 -33.81
N GLU A 731 61.80 0.69 -32.81
CA GLU A 731 60.69 1.21 -31.99
C GLU A 731 60.04 2.47 -32.60
N PRO A 732 58.70 2.51 -32.75
CA PRO A 732 57.95 3.76 -32.94
C PRO A 732 57.51 4.38 -31.60
N LYS A 733 57.54 5.71 -31.48
CA LYS A 733 57.21 6.43 -30.23
C LYS A 733 55.77 6.95 -30.18
N MET A 734 55.10 6.62 -29.06
CA MET A 734 53.99 7.33 -28.39
C MET A 734 52.57 7.42 -29.01
N ALA A 735 51.63 7.16 -28.10
CA ALA A 735 50.35 7.85 -27.85
C ALA A 735 49.03 7.36 -28.48
N HIS A 736 47.97 7.53 -27.67
CA HIS A 736 46.56 7.18 -27.84
C HIS A 736 46.17 5.68 -27.86
N MET A 737 44.90 5.45 -27.47
CA MET A 737 44.18 4.17 -27.39
C MET A 737 44.74 3.07 -26.45
N ALA A 738 44.69 3.32 -25.14
CA ALA A 738 44.76 2.26 -24.11
C ALA A 738 43.99 2.64 -22.83
N LEU A 739 42.65 2.53 -22.80
CA LEU A 739 41.87 2.78 -21.58
C LEU A 739 40.43 2.18 -21.55
N MET A 740 40.21 0.96 -22.08
CA MET A 740 38.99 0.18 -21.83
C MET A 740 39.30 -1.32 -21.74
N ALA A 741 39.48 -1.83 -20.51
CA ALA A 741 39.51 -3.26 -20.20
C ALA A 741 39.18 -3.48 -18.71
N PRO A 742 38.01 -4.05 -18.35
CA PRO A 742 37.66 -4.29 -16.95
C PRO A 742 38.29 -5.59 -16.43
N PHE A 743 39.29 -5.49 -15.55
CA PHE A 743 39.81 -6.65 -14.81
C PHE A 743 38.77 -7.18 -13.83
N TYR A 744 38.39 -8.46 -13.96
CA TYR A 744 37.66 -9.20 -12.93
C TYR A 744 38.14 -10.65 -12.84
N ASN A 745 38.96 -10.96 -11.84
CA ASN A 745 38.75 -12.14 -11.01
C ASN A 745 39.55 -12.11 -9.69
N PHE A 746 38.95 -12.72 -8.66
CA PHE A 746 39.56 -13.05 -7.36
C PHE A 746 40.55 -14.23 -7.53
N SER A 747 41.51 -14.53 -6.65
CA SER A 747 41.51 -14.48 -5.17
C SER A 747 42.93 -14.48 -4.56
N ARG A 748 43.03 -14.11 -3.27
CA ARG A 748 44.02 -14.57 -2.25
C ARG A 748 45.53 -14.59 -2.60
N GLU A 749 46.33 -13.83 -1.85
CA GLU A 749 47.26 -14.44 -0.87
C GLU A 749 47.65 -13.48 0.26
N GLN A 750 48.66 -13.80 1.08
CA GLN A 750 48.80 -13.34 2.46
C GLN A 750 49.82 -12.20 2.72
N THR A 751 49.71 -11.64 3.92
CA THR A 751 50.58 -10.67 4.63
C THR A 751 52.09 -10.70 4.34
N THR A 752 52.75 -9.53 4.28
CA THR A 752 53.74 -9.10 5.33
C THR A 752 54.33 -7.67 5.14
N THR A 753 54.53 -6.99 6.28
CA THR A 753 55.55 -5.98 6.70
C THR A 753 56.13 -4.85 5.80
N SER A 754 56.11 -3.64 6.41
CA SER A 754 57.23 -2.67 6.60
C SER A 754 57.62 -1.60 5.54
N SER A 755 57.47 -0.33 5.97
CA SER A 755 58.36 0.85 5.81
C SER A 755 59.06 1.17 4.47
N SER A 756 59.01 2.41 3.98
CA SER A 756 59.80 3.51 4.57
C SER A 756 59.54 4.89 3.90
N HIS A 757 60.10 5.97 4.46
CA HIS A 757 59.94 7.33 3.93
C HIS A 757 60.79 7.63 2.69
N LYS A 758 60.32 8.58 1.85
CA LYS A 758 61.17 9.71 1.43
C LYS A 758 60.35 10.97 1.12
N LYS A 759 60.78 12.11 1.66
CA LYS A 759 60.33 13.46 1.27
C LYS A 759 61.13 13.90 0.05
N PHE A 760 60.55 14.73 -0.82
CA PHE A 760 61.27 15.76 -1.56
C PHE A 760 60.43 17.05 -1.57
N GLN A 761 61.10 18.19 -1.57
CA GLN A 761 60.47 19.51 -1.51
C GLN A 761 60.99 20.39 -2.66
N THR A 762 60.08 21.15 -3.29
CA THR A 762 60.33 22.46 -3.92
C THR A 762 61.30 22.50 -5.13
N PRO A 763 61.36 23.61 -5.91
CA PRO A 763 60.67 24.89 -5.76
C PRO A 763 59.74 25.29 -6.91
N ALA A 764 58.99 26.36 -6.68
CA ALA A 764 58.31 27.10 -7.74
C ALA A 764 59.29 28.03 -8.48
N ILE A 765 58.97 28.36 -9.74
CA ILE A 765 59.61 29.44 -10.50
C ILE A 765 58.49 30.36 -11.01
N CYS A 766 58.69 31.67 -10.90
CA CYS A 766 57.78 32.69 -11.43
C CYS A 766 58.49 33.46 -12.54
N ALA A 767 57.84 33.61 -13.70
CA ALA A 767 58.24 34.50 -14.78
C ALA A 767 56.99 34.94 -15.57
N THR A 768 57.02 36.15 -16.12
CA THR A 768 55.87 36.84 -16.74
C THR A 768 56.21 37.32 -18.16
N SER A 769 55.18 37.72 -18.94
CA SER A 769 55.27 38.33 -20.29
C SER A 769 55.74 37.38 -21.42
N ALA A 770 55.53 37.59 -22.73
CA ALA A 770 54.67 38.51 -23.51
C ALA A 770 54.66 38.06 -25.01
N ILE A 771 53.81 38.50 -25.95
CA ILE A 771 52.45 39.13 -25.99
C ILE A 771 51.98 38.98 -27.47
N SER A 772 50.73 38.58 -27.75
CA SER A 772 50.10 38.85 -29.07
C SER A 772 48.56 38.78 -29.09
N LYS A 773 47.93 39.96 -29.28
CA LYS A 773 46.63 40.22 -29.94
C LYS A 773 45.45 39.28 -29.63
N THR A 774 44.55 39.75 -28.76
CA THR A 774 43.11 39.49 -28.85
C THR A 774 42.38 40.76 -29.29
N GLU A 775 41.48 40.65 -30.26
CA GLU A 775 40.55 41.73 -30.61
C GLU A 775 39.33 41.68 -29.67
N THR A 776 38.96 42.82 -29.10
CA THR A 776 37.79 42.95 -28.23
C THR A 776 36.55 43.31 -29.05
N PHE A 777 35.55 42.41 -29.09
CA PHE A 777 34.20 42.75 -29.53
C PHE A 777 33.23 42.83 -28.35
N GLY A 778 32.26 43.74 -28.45
CA GLY A 778 31.57 44.33 -27.29
C GLY A 778 30.60 43.42 -26.53
N ALA A 779 30.38 43.76 -25.25
CA ALA A 779 29.31 43.18 -24.45
C ALA A 779 27.93 43.66 -24.95
N SER A 780 27.00 42.72 -25.10
CA SER A 780 25.64 43.01 -25.57
C SER A 780 24.79 43.71 -24.51
N LYS A 781 24.07 44.76 -24.91
CA LYS A 781 23.12 45.48 -24.06
C LYS A 781 21.67 45.11 -24.42
N ILE A 782 20.77 45.26 -23.45
CA ILE A 782 19.33 45.07 -23.61
C ILE A 782 18.70 46.41 -24.03
N CYS A 783 17.81 46.38 -25.02
CA CYS A 783 17.04 47.56 -25.43
C CYS A 783 15.88 47.82 -24.44
N GLY A 784 15.73 49.07 -23.98
CA GLY A 784 14.72 49.45 -22.98
C GLY A 784 13.26 49.28 -23.47
N ASP A 785 12.99 49.58 -24.74
CA ASP A 785 11.62 49.61 -25.27
C ASP A 785 11.06 48.23 -25.61
N CYS A 786 11.92 47.21 -25.79
CA CYS A 786 11.51 45.87 -26.25
C CYS A 786 12.08 44.70 -25.43
N GLY A 787 12.99 44.95 -24.48
CA GLY A 787 13.54 43.94 -23.58
C GLY A 787 14.42 42.86 -24.23
N ARG A 788 14.91 43.08 -25.46
CA ARG A 788 15.71 42.09 -26.22
C ARG A 788 17.16 42.53 -26.42
N PHE A 789 18.02 41.53 -26.66
CA PHE A 789 19.39 41.71 -27.12
C PHE A 789 19.43 41.93 -28.64
N HIS A 790 20.28 42.87 -29.07
CA HIS A 790 20.56 43.14 -30.48
C HIS A 790 22.07 43.22 -30.71
N THR A 791 22.52 42.82 -31.90
CA THR A 791 23.84 43.18 -32.44
C THR A 791 23.73 44.52 -33.18
N GLU A 792 24.83 45.25 -33.31
CA GLU A 792 24.85 46.54 -34.00
C GLU A 792 24.37 46.40 -35.46
N GLY A 793 23.40 47.23 -35.87
CA GLY A 793 22.92 47.29 -37.26
C GLY A 793 21.48 46.83 -37.51
N CYS A 794 20.72 46.36 -36.51
CA CYS A 794 19.28 46.12 -36.67
C CYS A 794 18.51 47.42 -36.92
N TYR A 795 17.59 47.40 -37.90
CA TYR A 795 16.57 48.44 -38.12
C TYR A 795 15.18 47.84 -37.90
N HIS A 796 14.20 48.67 -37.51
CA HIS A 796 12.80 48.28 -37.35
C HIS A 796 11.88 49.09 -38.28
N PRO A 797 10.81 48.49 -38.84
CA PRO A 797 9.75 49.23 -39.51
C PRO A 797 8.85 49.92 -38.46
N ALA A 798 8.62 51.22 -38.61
CA ALA A 798 7.65 51.93 -37.78
C ALA A 798 6.21 51.64 -38.24
N LEU A 799 5.31 51.37 -37.29
CA LEU A 799 3.88 51.25 -37.57
C LEU A 799 3.24 52.63 -37.73
N ALA A 800 3.08 53.07 -38.98
CA ALA A 800 2.24 54.20 -39.35
C ALA A 800 1.14 53.72 -40.33
N ASN A 801 -0.06 54.29 -40.22
CA ASN A 801 -1.20 53.90 -41.03
C ASN A 801 -1.04 54.33 -42.50
N GLY A 802 -0.70 53.38 -43.38
CA GLY A 802 -0.82 53.53 -44.83
C GLY A 802 0.30 54.33 -45.51
N GLY A 803 1.49 53.72 -45.64
CA GLY A 803 2.60 54.24 -46.45
C GLY A 803 3.76 53.24 -46.51
N GLU A 804 4.60 53.31 -47.55
CA GLU A 804 5.77 52.43 -47.69
C GLU A 804 6.88 52.77 -46.66
N PRO A 805 7.59 51.77 -46.11
CA PRO A 805 8.57 52.00 -45.05
C PRO A 805 9.90 52.54 -45.58
N SER A 806 10.40 53.62 -44.97
CA SER A 806 11.78 54.09 -45.12
C SER A 806 12.56 53.92 -43.81
N LEU A 807 13.87 53.73 -43.92
CA LEU A 807 14.75 53.35 -42.81
C LEU A 807 15.42 54.58 -42.18
N ILE A 808 15.26 54.76 -40.87
CA ILE A 808 15.99 55.76 -40.08
C ILE A 808 16.63 55.06 -38.87
N LYS A 809 17.81 55.55 -38.48
CA LYS A 809 18.63 55.07 -37.36
C LYS A 809 18.46 56.02 -36.17
N ALA A 810 18.42 55.50 -34.94
CA ALA A 810 18.34 56.31 -33.72
C ALA A 810 19.45 55.89 -32.74
N ASP A 811 20.15 56.88 -32.15
CA ASP A 811 21.29 56.65 -31.26
C ASP A 811 20.88 56.67 -29.78
N CYS A 812 21.47 55.76 -28.99
CA CYS A 812 21.20 55.64 -27.56
C CYS A 812 22.11 56.56 -26.74
N SER A 813 21.53 57.58 -26.09
CA SER A 813 22.16 58.31 -24.98
C SER A 813 21.32 58.15 -23.71
N TRP A 814 21.99 57.95 -22.58
CA TRP A 814 21.35 57.80 -21.27
C TRP A 814 21.47 59.10 -20.48
N ALA A 815 20.35 59.61 -19.98
CA ALA A 815 20.28 60.64 -18.95
C ALA A 815 19.18 60.25 -17.95
N CYS A 816 19.42 60.51 -16.66
CA CYS A 816 18.49 60.19 -15.58
C CYS A 816 18.15 61.48 -14.83
N GLU A 817 16.89 61.88 -14.85
CA GLU A 817 16.34 62.90 -13.96
C GLU A 817 14.97 62.48 -13.43
N CYS A 818 14.70 62.79 -12.16
CA CYS A 818 13.40 62.60 -11.52
C CYS A 818 12.65 63.93 -11.48
N ARG A 819 11.31 63.94 -11.66
CA ARG A 819 10.36 64.81 -10.91
C ARG A 819 8.88 64.64 -11.31
N GLY A 820 8.03 64.49 -10.30
CA GLY A 820 6.63 64.95 -10.29
C GLY A 820 5.57 64.02 -10.91
N PHE A 821 4.29 64.17 -10.56
CA PHE A 821 3.67 65.03 -9.51
C PHE A 821 2.26 64.46 -9.18
N ILE A 822 1.82 64.55 -7.90
CA ILE A 822 0.43 64.77 -7.39
C ILE A 822 -0.75 64.11 -8.15
N GLU A 823 -1.69 63.35 -7.55
CA GLU A 823 -2.11 63.07 -6.15
C GLU A 823 -2.81 61.66 -6.10
N LYS A 824 -3.57 61.12 -5.11
CA LYS A 824 -4.19 61.55 -3.83
C LYS A 824 -4.35 60.32 -2.89
N GLN A 825 -5.07 60.49 -1.76
CA GLN A 825 -5.65 59.39 -0.95
C GLN A 825 -7.17 59.60 -0.72
N PRO A 826 -7.87 58.64 -0.08
CA PRO A 826 -8.02 58.76 1.38
C PRO A 826 -7.83 57.46 2.20
N GLU A 827 -7.14 57.64 3.34
CA GLU A 827 -7.43 57.10 4.70
C GLU A 827 -7.34 55.59 5.03
N LEU A 828 -6.58 55.32 6.09
CA LEU A 828 -6.56 54.12 6.92
C LEU A 828 -6.75 54.53 8.40
N PRO A 829 -7.42 53.72 9.25
CA PRO A 829 -7.38 53.88 10.70
C PRO A 829 -6.11 53.26 11.32
N ASN A 830 -5.56 53.92 12.33
CA ASN A 830 -4.27 53.56 12.97
C ASN A 830 -4.32 52.30 13.86
N TYR A 831 -3.16 51.64 14.00
CA TYR A 831 -2.73 50.99 15.24
C TYR A 831 -1.28 51.41 15.54
N PRO A 832 -0.87 51.53 16.83
CA PRO A 832 0.41 52.13 17.21
C PRO A 832 1.60 51.16 17.20
N GLU A 833 2.80 51.72 17.06
CA GLU A 833 4.09 51.06 17.28
C GLU A 833 4.48 51.05 18.76
N GLU A 834 5.28 50.05 19.18
CA GLU A 834 6.44 50.12 20.11
C GLU A 834 6.78 48.71 20.68
N PRO A 835 8.02 48.43 21.16
CA PRO A 835 9.23 48.43 20.34
C PRO A 835 10.06 47.14 20.49
N ILE A 836 11.08 46.95 19.64
CA ILE A 836 12.06 45.86 19.80
C ILE A 836 13.25 46.37 20.64
N THR A 837 13.60 45.66 21.71
CA THR A 837 14.88 45.85 22.43
C THR A 837 15.58 44.53 22.73
N THR A 838 16.83 44.44 22.27
CA THR A 838 17.88 43.41 22.56
C THR A 838 17.52 41.95 22.34
#